data_AF-A0A853BIB9-F1
#
_entry.id   AF-A0A853BIB9-F1
#
_cell.length_a   1.000
_cell.length_b   1.000
_cell.length_c   1.000
_cell.angle_alpha   90.00
_cell.angle_beta   90.00
_cell.angle_gamma   90.00
#
_symmetry.space_group_name_H-M   'P 1'
#
loop_
_entity.id
_entity.type
_entity.pdbx_description
1 polymer ?
#
loop_
_entity_poly.entity_id
_entity_poly.type
_entity_poly.pdbx_seq_one_letter_code
_entity_poly.pdbx_strand_id
1 'polypeptide(L)'
;MEEEGRQGGEAPLTGLLRELTWLSFGIATLSSGVLGAGVPDSAPEWGVQALWYVLAGSVFVWLVAGVWWWALLAPPGPPPGASSDPAPPGGALPLGRAARLRRRLAALFPQRDGKPRVALTLARYVLAPAAVFVLLGALLSSPFDDSCAPPTEIVVATTPDSEPAVEAVAAAFAEERAADGGSGERCRSVRVTVYAVDDGQRMRNALLGTWDSRLGPLPHVWIPDSTVEALMVRDALAARAADGAPTAADDLGGGSAAGAAGSAGSPAATAPPDGGAPLTQVTAIDVGEATRLTPLVLAVPRDLAAEVTGDDPDAVVLDDPYAALREAVGPAGVRVARADPGDSAAAMLHTAFLYAANGAIAPGGDLLDADRAAEIEHELSLGLTAHTERDLVCQVAQHAHDTVPVAALTTEAAVYEAAEGPAWRAACPGPTDSGAELTALYSSELPVLDHPFVRVTGVRAGADADAARPVVEAPEVAAELRRFERYLDGFMTEYPPAAFDRPYREAGASPSAAGAYAGYRNEAGAGRVTMGVGSAPAQLPNPEGDPEAWRDAAGAVLDLYDSSQGSAALLLAVDRSSSMGTPNRKFATALEEAAVLAQSAGPRDALGLWAFPQGRGPSAADATALVDPQVRTGGLIVRELAALAPDREATPLREVVAEGAEALAAWADARPEEDPPEGADAGGEQGAAAAEPVLVVFTDGVGEPAGGGLSADATADRLDAAGVRVRLVAVGDETRRWGRVDPCDVAGLPELAEHPLVDCVPADADSPGEAALRVLGEARAQ
;
A
#
# COMPACT_ATOMS: atom_id res chain seq x y z
N MET A 1 -1.62 63.63 -69.14
CA MET A 1 -2.15 64.76 -68.37
C MET A 1 -2.11 64.30 -66.93
N GLU A 2 -0.92 64.40 -66.31
CA GLU A 2 -0.51 65.55 -65.44
C GLU A 2 -1.35 65.50 -64.16
N GLU A 3 -0.84 65.32 -62.94
CA GLU A 3 0.43 65.65 -62.24
C GLU A 3 0.73 64.45 -61.28
N GLU A 4 1.92 63.95 -60.98
CA GLU A 4 3.23 64.49 -60.57
C GLU A 4 3.26 65.41 -59.33
N GLY A 5 3.66 64.84 -58.19
CA GLY A 5 4.49 65.55 -57.21
C GLY A 5 3.96 65.64 -55.78
N ARG A 6 4.50 64.79 -54.88
CA ARG A 6 5.55 65.20 -53.92
C ARG A 6 5.68 64.15 -52.80
N GLN A 7 6.70 63.31 -52.93
CA GLN A 7 7.24 62.47 -51.86
C GLN A 7 7.72 63.35 -50.69
N GLY A 8 7.21 63.10 -49.49
CA GLY A 8 7.88 63.41 -48.23
C GLY A 8 8.46 62.10 -47.70
N GLY A 9 9.78 61.97 -47.71
CA GLY A 9 10.47 60.81 -47.15
C GLY A 9 10.28 60.76 -45.64
N GLU A 10 9.45 59.82 -45.16
CA GLU A 10 9.50 59.40 -43.76
C GLU A 10 10.86 58.76 -43.51
N ALA A 11 11.53 59.23 -42.46
CA ALA A 11 12.82 58.69 -42.05
C ALA A 11 12.69 57.20 -41.71
N PRO A 12 13.64 56.33 -42.09
CA PRO A 12 13.57 54.87 -41.89
C PRO A 12 13.44 54.41 -40.42
N LEU A 13 13.54 55.33 -39.46
CA LEU A 13 13.41 55.08 -38.03
C LEU A 13 11.96 54.90 -37.55
N THR A 14 10.97 55.53 -38.17
CA THR A 14 9.55 55.37 -37.76
C THR A 14 8.99 54.01 -38.17
N GLY A 15 9.41 53.48 -39.33
CA GLY A 15 9.06 52.13 -39.77
C GLY A 15 9.60 51.05 -38.82
N LEU A 16 10.87 51.16 -38.41
CA LEU A 16 11.51 50.18 -37.53
C LEU A 16 10.88 50.17 -36.11
N LEU A 17 10.51 51.33 -35.59
CA LEU A 17 9.78 51.45 -34.31
C LEU A 17 8.38 50.81 -34.40
N ARG A 18 7.69 50.97 -35.52
CA ARG A 18 6.36 50.38 -35.74
C ARG A 18 6.44 48.85 -35.78
N GLU A 19 7.42 48.29 -36.49
CA GLU A 19 7.65 46.84 -36.56
C GLU A 19 8.04 46.25 -35.19
N LEU A 20 8.91 46.93 -34.42
CA LEU A 20 9.27 46.48 -33.06
C LEU A 20 8.08 46.52 -32.09
N THR A 21 7.16 47.48 -32.25
CA THR A 21 5.95 47.58 -31.42
C THR A 21 4.95 46.47 -31.76
N TRP A 22 4.81 46.12 -33.04
CA TRP A 22 4.00 44.98 -33.47
C TRP A 22 4.57 43.63 -33.03
N LEU A 23 5.90 43.47 -33.09
CA LEU A 23 6.57 42.26 -32.63
C LEU A 23 6.38 42.05 -31.12
N SER A 24 6.51 43.11 -30.32
CA SER A 24 6.32 43.04 -28.87
C SER A 24 4.85 42.79 -28.48
N PHE A 25 3.88 43.35 -29.22
CA PHE A 25 2.46 43.03 -29.05
C PHE A 25 2.14 41.57 -29.42
N GLY A 26 2.72 41.06 -30.51
CA GLY A 26 2.58 39.66 -30.93
C GLY A 26 3.11 38.67 -29.89
N ILE A 27 4.28 38.94 -29.31
CA ILE A 27 4.88 38.11 -28.25
C ILE A 27 3.97 38.12 -27.01
N ALA A 28 3.53 39.29 -26.54
CA ALA A 28 2.66 39.38 -25.36
C ALA A 28 1.32 38.65 -25.53
N THR A 29 0.76 38.65 -26.73
CA THR A 29 -0.50 37.96 -27.04
C THR A 29 -0.31 36.45 -27.06
N LEU A 30 0.81 35.97 -27.61
CA LEU A 30 1.19 34.54 -27.59
C LEU A 30 1.45 34.04 -26.17
N SER A 31 2.16 34.81 -25.34
CA SER A 31 2.40 34.47 -23.93
C SER A 31 1.11 34.35 -23.12
N SER A 32 0.16 35.25 -23.37
CA SER A 32 -1.14 35.26 -22.68
C SER A 32 -2.03 34.08 -23.10
N GLY A 33 -1.95 33.65 -24.36
CA GLY A 33 -2.66 32.47 -24.86
C GLY A 33 -2.16 31.15 -24.24
N VAL A 34 -0.85 31.04 -24.02
CA VAL A 34 -0.23 29.86 -23.38
C VAL A 34 -0.56 29.79 -21.88
N LEU A 35 -0.69 30.93 -21.20
CA LEU A 35 -1.09 30.98 -19.78
C LEU A 35 -2.59 30.76 -19.55
N GLY A 36 -3.44 31.01 -20.57
CA GLY A 36 -4.90 30.86 -20.47
C GLY A 36 -5.42 29.46 -20.76
N ALA A 37 -4.65 28.64 -21.48
CA ALA A 37 -4.93 27.22 -21.65
C ALA A 37 -4.27 26.47 -20.48
N GLY A 38 -5.05 26.13 -19.45
CA GLY A 38 -4.55 25.50 -18.23
C GLY A 38 -3.56 24.37 -18.51
N VAL A 39 -2.43 24.38 -17.81
CA VAL A 39 -1.41 23.33 -17.91
C VAL A 39 -2.05 22.05 -17.35
N PRO A 40 -2.13 20.94 -18.12
CA PRO A 40 -2.62 19.68 -17.59
C PRO A 40 -1.65 19.16 -16.51
N ASP A 41 -2.17 18.57 -15.44
CA ASP A 41 -1.37 18.06 -14.30
C ASP A 41 -0.31 17.01 -14.69
N SER A 42 -0.38 16.49 -15.91
CA SER A 42 0.57 15.53 -16.49
C SER A 42 1.64 16.16 -17.40
N ALA A 43 1.81 17.49 -17.40
CA ALA A 43 2.81 18.12 -18.26
C ALA A 43 4.23 17.80 -17.76
N PRO A 44 5.10 17.19 -18.59
CA PRO A 44 6.48 16.88 -18.23
C PRO A 44 7.27 18.16 -17.87
N GLU A 45 8.25 18.04 -16.96
CA GLU A 45 8.99 19.15 -16.33
C GLU A 45 9.56 20.21 -17.30
N TRP A 46 9.81 19.85 -18.55
CA TRP A 46 10.28 20.79 -19.58
C TRP A 46 9.26 21.89 -19.93
N GLY A 47 7.95 21.67 -19.69
CA GLY A 47 6.90 22.67 -19.93
C GLY A 47 7.00 23.88 -18.99
N VAL A 48 7.33 23.66 -17.72
CA VAL A 48 7.50 24.71 -16.71
C VAL A 48 8.77 25.53 -16.99
N GLN A 49 9.86 24.86 -17.40
CA GLN A 49 11.08 25.54 -17.82
C GLN A 49 10.86 26.43 -19.06
N ALA A 50 10.16 25.92 -20.09
CA ALA A 50 9.87 26.69 -21.29
C ALA A 50 9.07 27.96 -20.98
N LEU A 51 8.08 27.88 -20.09
CA LEU A 51 7.30 29.02 -19.64
C LEU A 51 8.16 30.08 -18.93
N TRP A 52 9.08 29.64 -18.07
CA TRP A 52 10.02 30.52 -17.37
C TRP A 52 10.91 31.30 -18.35
N TYR A 53 11.44 30.65 -19.38
CA TYR A 53 12.26 31.31 -20.41
C TYR A 53 11.47 32.35 -21.22
N VAL A 54 10.20 32.07 -21.55
CA VAL A 54 9.33 33.02 -22.26
C VAL A 54 9.04 34.24 -21.40
N LEU A 55 8.77 34.06 -20.11
CA LEU A 55 8.52 35.17 -19.18
C LEU A 55 9.77 36.03 -18.97
N ALA A 56 10.93 35.41 -18.76
CA ALA A 56 12.20 36.11 -18.61
C ALA A 56 12.57 36.93 -19.86
N GLY A 57 12.40 36.33 -21.06
CA GLY A 57 12.58 37.03 -22.33
C GLY A 57 11.61 38.20 -22.51
N SER A 58 10.36 38.06 -22.07
CA SER A 58 9.37 39.14 -22.17
C SER A 58 9.71 40.33 -21.26
N VAL A 59 10.10 40.07 -20.01
CA VAL A 59 10.53 41.12 -19.07
C VAL A 59 11.77 41.84 -19.60
N PHE A 60 12.70 41.11 -20.22
CA PHE A 60 13.89 41.69 -20.82
C PHE A 60 13.55 42.69 -21.95
N VAL A 61 12.66 42.31 -22.86
CA VAL A 61 12.20 43.20 -23.95
C VAL A 61 11.58 44.48 -23.38
N TRP A 62 10.79 44.37 -22.31
CA TRP A 62 10.19 45.52 -21.63
C TRP A 62 11.20 46.43 -20.95
N LEU A 63 12.23 45.88 -20.29
CA LEU A 63 13.29 46.67 -19.66
C LEU A 63 14.11 47.43 -20.71
N VAL A 64 14.48 46.78 -21.81
CA VAL A 64 15.21 47.41 -22.91
C VAL A 64 14.36 48.51 -23.55
N ALA A 65 13.07 48.24 -23.81
CA ALA A 65 12.14 49.22 -24.35
C ALA A 65 11.95 50.42 -23.40
N GLY A 66 11.83 50.19 -22.09
CA GLY A 66 11.70 51.24 -21.08
C GLY A 66 12.94 52.13 -20.97
N VAL A 67 14.13 51.55 -21.00
CA VAL A 67 15.40 52.30 -21.02
C VAL A 67 15.53 53.13 -22.30
N TRP A 68 15.13 52.56 -23.45
CA TRP A 68 15.11 53.27 -24.72
C TRP A 68 14.11 54.43 -24.72
N TRP A 69 12.90 54.19 -24.22
CA TRP A 69 11.85 55.20 -24.09
C TRP A 69 12.27 56.35 -23.17
N TRP A 70 12.89 56.04 -22.03
CA TRP A 70 13.44 57.05 -21.11
C TRP A 70 14.56 57.87 -21.76
N ALA A 71 15.43 57.23 -22.55
CA ALA A 71 16.51 57.91 -23.27
C ALA A 71 15.99 58.85 -24.36
N LEU A 72 14.87 58.50 -25.01
CA LEU A 72 14.24 59.32 -26.06
C LEU A 72 13.43 60.49 -25.51
N LEU A 73 12.80 60.35 -24.34
CA LEU A 73 11.93 61.37 -23.75
C LEU A 73 12.62 62.38 -22.83
N ALA A 74 13.92 62.21 -22.54
CA ALA A 74 14.65 63.16 -21.71
C ALA A 74 14.71 64.53 -22.43
N PRO A 75 14.04 65.58 -21.92
CA PRO A 75 14.05 66.88 -22.59
C PRO A 75 15.47 67.45 -22.64
N PRO A 76 15.86 68.17 -23.71
CA PRO A 76 17.14 68.85 -23.76
C PRO A 76 17.21 69.85 -22.61
N GLY A 77 18.23 69.72 -21.77
CA GLY A 77 18.41 70.59 -20.60
C GLY A 77 18.44 72.08 -20.99
N PRO A 78 17.97 72.98 -20.10
CA PRO A 78 17.90 74.40 -20.38
C PRO A 78 19.29 75.00 -20.69
N PRO A 79 19.35 76.05 -21.54
CA PRO A 79 20.62 76.70 -21.89
C PRO A 79 21.26 77.37 -20.66
N PRO A 80 22.60 77.37 -20.55
CA PRO A 80 23.31 77.97 -19.44
C PRO A 80 23.32 79.50 -19.58
N GLY A 81 22.59 80.20 -18.72
CA GLY A 81 22.62 81.66 -18.71
C GLY A 81 21.41 82.30 -18.03
N ALA A 82 21.27 82.12 -16.72
CA ALA A 82 20.47 83.02 -15.89
C ALA A 82 21.10 83.06 -14.49
N SER A 83 21.74 84.18 -14.20
CA SER A 83 22.39 84.48 -12.93
C SER A 83 21.39 84.98 -11.89
N SER A 84 21.81 84.80 -10.62
CA SER A 84 21.60 85.70 -9.47
C SER A 84 20.16 86.00 -9.05
N ASP A 85 19.72 85.44 -7.91
CA ASP A 85 19.76 86.20 -6.64
C ASP A 85 19.39 85.36 -5.39
N PRO A 86 19.71 85.84 -4.17
CA PRO A 86 20.04 85.01 -3.01
C PRO A 86 18.85 84.67 -2.09
N ALA A 87 19.13 83.66 -1.26
CA ALA A 87 18.27 83.01 -0.27
C ALA A 87 17.54 83.93 0.72
N PRO A 88 16.53 83.37 1.41
CA PRO A 88 16.63 83.32 2.87
C PRO A 88 16.46 81.91 3.46
N PRO A 89 16.83 81.74 4.74
CA PRO A 89 17.27 80.47 5.31
C PRO A 89 16.16 79.75 6.09
N GLY A 90 16.20 78.43 6.12
CA GLY A 90 15.50 77.66 7.15
C GLY A 90 15.15 76.24 6.75
N GLY A 91 15.72 75.25 7.45
CA GLY A 91 15.22 73.87 7.48
C GLY A 91 15.97 72.88 6.59
N ALA A 92 17.18 72.50 6.99
CA ALA A 92 17.92 71.39 6.40
C ALA A 92 17.29 70.04 6.77
N LEU A 93 16.73 69.32 5.78
CA LEU A 93 16.56 67.88 5.84
C LEU A 93 17.70 67.20 5.07
N PRO A 94 18.28 66.10 5.58
CA PRO A 94 19.43 65.48 4.96
C PRO A 94 19.04 64.85 3.63
N LEU A 95 19.50 65.46 2.52
CA LEU A 95 19.52 64.82 1.21
C LEU A 95 20.33 63.52 1.32
N GLY A 96 19.60 62.41 1.42
CA GLY A 96 20.10 61.05 1.50
C GLY A 96 20.95 60.66 0.30
N ARG A 97 21.64 59.52 0.43
CA ARG A 97 22.74 58.99 -0.40
C ARG A 97 22.64 59.23 -1.93
N ALA A 98 21.44 59.33 -2.50
CA ALA A 98 21.21 59.64 -3.91
C ALA A 98 21.86 60.97 -4.39
N ALA A 99 21.81 62.06 -3.61
CA ALA A 99 22.39 63.34 -4.02
C ALA A 99 23.94 63.32 -3.99
N ARG A 100 24.53 62.59 -3.04
CA ARG A 100 25.99 62.37 -2.94
C ARG A 100 26.51 61.47 -4.07
N LEU A 101 25.76 60.43 -4.43
CA LEU A 101 26.10 59.56 -5.56
C LEU A 101 26.03 60.32 -6.89
N ARG A 102 24.99 61.16 -7.08
CA ARG A 102 24.82 61.96 -8.29
C ARG A 102 25.93 63.00 -8.47
N ARG A 103 26.41 63.64 -7.39
CA ARG A 103 27.57 64.56 -7.44
C ARG A 103 28.89 63.83 -7.71
N ARG A 104 29.10 62.64 -7.13
CA ARG A 104 30.32 61.84 -7.40
C ARG A 104 30.37 61.33 -8.84
N LEU A 105 29.23 60.90 -9.40
CA LEU A 105 29.15 60.49 -10.79
C LEU A 105 29.29 61.66 -11.76
N ALA A 106 28.75 62.84 -11.45
CA ALA A 106 28.93 64.03 -12.28
C ALA A 106 30.38 64.53 -12.33
N ALA A 107 31.16 64.31 -11.25
CA ALA A 107 32.59 64.69 -11.21
C ALA A 107 33.49 63.80 -12.08
N LEU A 108 33.05 62.58 -12.43
CA LEU A 108 33.81 61.66 -13.29
C LEU A 108 33.73 62.01 -14.79
N PHE A 109 32.85 62.93 -15.17
CA PHE A 109 32.66 63.34 -16.57
C PHE A 109 32.80 64.85 -16.73
N PRO A 110 34.03 65.40 -16.75
CA PRO A 110 34.25 66.83 -16.96
C PRO A 110 33.69 67.27 -18.32
N GLN A 111 32.70 68.18 -18.29
CA GLN A 111 32.21 68.86 -19.48
C GLN A 111 33.35 69.68 -20.09
N ARG A 112 33.97 69.14 -21.15
CA ARG A 112 34.88 69.89 -22.00
C ARG A 112 34.04 70.61 -23.04
N ASP A 113 34.01 71.93 -22.98
CA ASP A 113 33.30 72.78 -23.94
C ASP A 113 33.87 72.57 -25.36
N GLY A 114 33.02 72.13 -26.28
CA GLY A 114 33.30 72.16 -27.72
C GLY A 114 33.25 70.82 -28.47
N LYS A 115 32.03 70.26 -28.66
CA LYS A 115 31.65 69.14 -29.57
C LYS A 115 32.36 67.78 -29.33
N PRO A 116 31.73 66.61 -29.57
CA PRO A 116 30.43 66.35 -30.21
C PRO A 116 29.43 65.63 -29.28
N ARG A 117 28.16 66.06 -29.29
CA ARG A 117 27.05 65.32 -28.67
C ARG A 117 26.89 63.89 -29.22
N VAL A 118 27.48 63.60 -30.37
CA VAL A 118 27.42 62.28 -31.04
C VAL A 118 28.21 61.21 -30.28
N ALA A 119 29.36 61.52 -29.67
CA ALA A 119 30.19 60.53 -28.98
C ALA A 119 29.56 60.04 -27.67
N LEU A 120 28.91 60.93 -26.91
CA LEU A 120 28.22 60.56 -25.66
C LEU A 120 26.92 59.80 -25.93
N THR A 121 26.31 60.06 -27.09
CA THR A 121 25.12 59.36 -27.58
C THR A 121 25.49 57.96 -28.05
N LEU A 122 26.57 57.80 -28.83
CA LEU A 122 27.14 56.49 -29.22
C LEU A 122 27.60 55.68 -28.00
N ALA A 123 28.28 56.29 -27.04
CA ALA A 123 28.68 55.62 -25.82
C ALA A 123 27.47 55.10 -25.02
N ARG A 124 26.36 55.86 -24.96
CA ARG A 124 25.11 55.39 -24.34
C ARG A 124 24.44 54.26 -25.12
N TYR A 125 24.41 54.33 -26.45
CA TYR A 125 23.78 53.29 -27.28
C TYR A 125 24.62 52.02 -27.45
N VAL A 126 25.94 52.07 -27.19
CA VAL A 126 26.83 50.89 -27.30
C VAL A 126 27.14 50.30 -25.93
N LEU A 127 27.46 51.11 -24.91
CA LEU A 127 27.84 50.59 -23.59
C LEU A 127 26.64 50.09 -22.78
N ALA A 128 25.45 50.66 -22.95
CA ALA A 128 24.27 50.17 -22.23
C ALA A 128 23.86 48.75 -22.68
N PRO A 129 23.70 48.44 -23.98
CA PRO A 129 23.43 47.06 -24.40
C PRO A 129 24.61 46.13 -24.14
N ALA A 130 25.87 46.58 -24.23
CA ALA A 130 27.02 45.75 -23.88
C ALA A 130 27.05 45.41 -22.38
N ALA A 131 26.77 46.38 -21.50
CA ALA A 131 26.67 46.14 -20.06
C ALA A 131 25.50 45.22 -19.73
N VAL A 132 24.35 45.38 -20.40
CA VAL A 132 23.22 44.45 -20.28
C VAL A 132 23.58 43.07 -20.79
N PHE A 133 24.26 42.92 -21.93
CA PHE A 133 24.72 41.63 -22.44
C PHE A 133 25.78 40.97 -21.54
N VAL A 134 26.62 41.74 -20.86
CA VAL A 134 27.58 41.21 -19.89
C VAL A 134 26.88 40.83 -18.59
N LEU A 135 25.88 41.60 -18.14
CA LEU A 135 25.10 41.24 -16.95
C LEU A 135 24.19 40.03 -17.23
N LEU A 136 23.58 39.96 -18.42
CA LEU A 136 22.78 38.84 -18.89
C LEU A 136 23.68 37.64 -19.17
N GLY A 137 24.85 37.86 -19.74
CA GLY A 137 25.91 36.88 -19.90
C GLY A 137 26.32 36.33 -18.54
N ALA A 138 26.53 37.17 -17.52
CA ALA A 138 26.85 36.76 -16.16
C ALA A 138 25.66 36.15 -15.38
N LEU A 139 24.41 36.43 -15.75
CA LEU A 139 23.20 35.83 -15.20
C LEU A 139 22.86 34.48 -15.88
N LEU A 140 23.13 34.36 -17.18
CA LEU A 140 22.97 33.14 -17.98
C LEU A 140 24.19 32.20 -17.85
N SER A 141 25.37 32.77 -17.57
CA SER A 141 26.60 32.06 -17.19
C SER A 141 26.81 32.05 -15.69
N SER A 142 25.85 32.55 -14.89
CA SER A 142 25.73 32.10 -13.51
C SER A 142 25.43 30.63 -13.66
N PRO A 143 26.36 29.75 -13.28
CA PRO A 143 26.17 28.35 -13.52
C PRO A 143 24.92 27.95 -12.74
N PHE A 144 23.86 27.60 -13.45
CA PHE A 144 22.89 26.66 -12.93
C PHE A 144 23.56 25.26 -12.89
N ASP A 145 24.82 25.18 -12.43
CA ASP A 145 25.51 23.94 -12.06
C ASP A 145 24.95 23.37 -10.75
N ASP A 146 23.86 23.97 -10.22
CA ASP A 146 22.94 23.39 -9.25
C ASP A 146 22.13 22.21 -9.84
N SER A 147 22.62 21.53 -10.90
CA SER A 147 22.07 20.23 -11.28
C SER A 147 22.55 19.22 -10.24
N CYS A 148 21.85 19.15 -9.11
CA CYS A 148 22.01 18.02 -8.19
C CYS A 148 21.93 16.74 -9.03
N ALA A 149 22.87 15.81 -8.83
CA ALA A 149 22.71 14.47 -9.37
C ALA A 149 21.35 13.92 -8.89
N PRO A 150 20.61 13.16 -9.72
CA PRO A 150 19.39 12.52 -9.27
C PRO A 150 19.71 11.68 -8.01
N PRO A 151 18.89 11.77 -6.96
CA PRO A 151 19.14 11.01 -5.74
C PRO A 151 19.16 9.52 -6.06
N THR A 152 20.05 8.78 -5.41
CA THR A 152 20.02 7.32 -5.46
C THR A 152 18.71 6.85 -4.81
N GLU A 153 17.95 6.01 -5.50
CA GLU A 153 16.66 5.51 -5.01
C GLU A 153 16.86 4.16 -4.30
N ILE A 154 16.43 4.10 -3.04
CA ILE A 154 16.28 2.88 -2.25
C ILE A 154 14.77 2.63 -2.13
N VAL A 155 14.38 1.37 -2.27
CA VAL A 155 12.99 0.93 -2.21
C VAL A 155 12.93 -0.07 -1.08
N VAL A 156 12.09 0.21 -0.10
CA VAL A 156 11.93 -0.59 1.12
C VAL A 156 10.49 -1.06 1.18
N ALA A 157 10.30 -2.36 1.31
CA ALA A 157 9.01 -2.95 1.60
C ALA A 157 8.95 -3.41 3.06
N THR A 158 7.81 -3.26 3.70
CA THR A 158 7.59 -3.71 5.08
C THR A 158 6.13 -4.10 5.29
N THR A 159 5.72 -4.43 6.51
CA THR A 159 4.33 -4.74 6.86
C THR A 159 3.55 -3.46 7.17
N PRO A 160 2.21 -3.46 7.12
CA PRO A 160 1.41 -2.26 7.38
C PRO A 160 1.66 -1.71 8.79
N ASP A 161 1.81 -2.59 9.78
CA ASP A 161 2.09 -2.21 11.16
C ASP A 161 3.49 -1.56 11.29
N SER A 162 4.46 -1.98 10.48
CA SER A 162 5.83 -1.44 10.50
C SER A 162 6.06 -0.21 9.62
N GLU A 163 5.18 0.09 8.67
CA GLU A 163 5.38 1.15 7.67
C GLU A 163 5.61 2.54 8.27
N PRO A 164 4.79 3.06 9.20
CA PRO A 164 4.99 4.41 9.74
C PRO A 164 6.36 4.57 10.41
N ALA A 165 6.81 3.50 11.06
CA ALA A 165 8.05 3.46 11.80
C ALA A 165 9.27 3.40 10.86
N VAL A 166 9.19 2.58 9.80
CA VAL A 166 10.22 2.48 8.76
C VAL A 166 10.28 3.75 7.90
N GLU A 167 9.14 4.37 7.57
CA GLU A 167 9.07 5.65 6.86
C GLU A 167 9.76 6.77 7.65
N ALA A 168 9.54 6.83 8.97
CA ALA A 168 10.20 7.80 9.83
C ALA A 168 11.74 7.64 9.83
N VAL A 169 12.26 6.41 9.88
CA VAL A 169 13.72 6.18 9.77
C VAL A 169 14.23 6.51 8.38
N ALA A 170 13.52 6.09 7.34
CA ALA A 170 13.88 6.38 5.96
C ALA A 170 13.99 7.89 5.71
N ALA A 171 13.07 8.67 6.26
CA ALA A 171 13.11 10.13 6.23
C ALA A 171 14.31 10.69 7.02
N ALA A 172 14.55 10.20 8.24
CA ALA A 172 15.68 10.61 9.07
C ALA A 172 17.03 10.34 8.40
N PHE A 173 17.19 9.15 7.80
CA PHE A 173 18.35 8.78 7.02
C PHE A 173 18.56 9.73 5.84
N ALA A 174 17.50 10.00 5.07
CA ALA A 174 17.58 10.91 3.93
C ALA A 174 17.94 12.35 4.34
N GLU A 175 17.47 12.81 5.49
CA GLU A 175 17.85 14.11 6.07
C GLU A 175 19.33 14.15 6.49
N GLU A 176 19.82 13.12 7.18
CA GLU A 176 21.22 13.01 7.57
C GLU A 176 22.13 12.99 6.36
N ARG A 177 21.77 12.20 5.34
CA ARG A 177 22.52 12.13 4.09
C ARG A 177 22.56 13.47 3.34
N ALA A 178 21.49 14.25 3.40
CA ALA A 178 21.46 15.61 2.85
C ALA A 178 22.34 16.59 3.66
N ALA A 179 22.50 16.40 4.98
CA ALA A 179 23.34 17.24 5.82
C ALA A 179 24.86 16.98 5.59
N ASP A 180 25.23 15.73 5.29
CA ASP A 180 26.61 15.32 5.03
C ASP A 180 27.18 15.81 3.68
N GLY A 181 26.35 16.38 2.80
CA GLY A 181 26.67 16.71 1.41
C GLY A 181 27.83 17.69 1.17
N GLY A 182 28.41 18.30 2.21
CA GLY A 182 29.69 19.05 2.16
C GLY A 182 29.67 20.39 1.41
N SER A 183 28.89 20.54 0.34
CA SER A 183 28.48 21.83 -0.19
C SER A 183 27.30 22.31 0.64
N GLY A 184 27.26 23.58 1.05
CA GLY A 184 26.12 24.15 1.79
C GLY A 184 24.81 24.23 0.99
N GLU A 185 24.64 23.38 -0.02
CA GLU A 185 23.52 23.24 -0.94
C GLU A 185 22.75 21.97 -0.61
N ARG A 186 21.44 22.12 -0.42
CA ARG A 186 20.50 21.09 0.06
C ARG A 186 20.19 20.01 -0.99
N CYS A 187 21.18 19.51 -1.73
CA CYS A 187 20.96 18.44 -2.68
C CYS A 187 20.65 17.13 -1.94
N ARG A 188 19.51 16.52 -2.24
CA ARG A 188 19.17 15.17 -1.74
C ARG A 188 20.05 14.16 -2.47
N SER A 189 20.94 13.47 -1.76
CA SER A 189 21.79 12.42 -2.34
C SER A 189 21.09 11.07 -2.43
N VAL A 190 20.08 10.85 -1.59
CA VAL A 190 19.31 9.61 -1.51
C VAL A 190 17.82 9.91 -1.40
N ARG A 191 17.01 9.04 -1.98
CA ARG A 191 15.56 8.96 -1.79
C ARG A 191 15.27 7.54 -1.32
N VAL A 192 14.62 7.40 -0.18
CA VAL A 192 14.14 6.11 0.30
C VAL A 192 12.62 6.12 0.16
N THR A 193 12.10 5.21 -0.66
CA THR A 193 10.66 5.00 -0.86
C THR A 193 10.27 3.79 -0.02
N VAL A 194 9.39 3.99 0.96
CA VAL A 194 8.84 2.92 1.80
C VAL A 194 7.42 2.63 1.33
N TYR A 195 7.03 1.36 1.33
CA TYR A 195 5.64 0.97 1.14
C TYR A 195 5.34 -0.30 1.95
N ALA A 196 4.09 -0.45 2.40
CA ALA A 196 3.60 -1.69 2.99
C ALA A 196 3.11 -2.69 1.93
N VAL A 197 3.33 -3.99 2.18
CA VAL A 197 2.58 -5.07 1.54
C VAL A 197 1.52 -5.52 2.54
N ASP A 198 0.27 -5.65 2.10
CA ASP A 198 -0.92 -5.85 2.96
C ASP A 198 -0.75 -6.91 4.06
N ASP A 199 -0.07 -8.02 3.77
CA ASP A 199 0.14 -9.11 4.71
C ASP A 199 1.49 -9.83 4.45
N GLY A 200 1.98 -10.53 5.49
CA GLY A 200 3.25 -11.26 5.43
C GLY A 200 3.21 -12.42 4.42
N GLN A 201 2.10 -13.16 4.34
CA GLN A 201 1.95 -14.29 3.43
C GLN A 201 2.14 -13.87 1.97
N ARG A 202 1.50 -12.78 1.57
CA ARG A 202 1.55 -12.19 0.24
C ARG A 202 2.96 -11.74 -0.10
N MET A 203 3.68 -11.15 0.85
CA MET A 203 5.09 -10.82 0.63
C MET A 203 5.95 -12.08 0.44
N ARG A 204 5.80 -13.10 1.30
CA ARG A 204 6.51 -14.38 1.14
C ARG A 204 6.22 -15.00 -0.23
N ASN A 205 4.94 -15.09 -0.62
CA ASN A 205 4.50 -15.61 -1.90
C ASN A 205 5.07 -14.80 -3.08
N ALA A 206 5.12 -13.47 -2.97
CA ALA A 206 5.68 -12.61 -4.01
C ALA A 206 7.20 -12.79 -4.17
N LEU A 207 7.93 -12.98 -3.07
CA LEU A 207 9.37 -13.25 -3.08
C LEU A 207 9.67 -14.68 -3.58
N LEU A 208 8.84 -15.66 -3.25
CA LEU A 208 8.99 -17.05 -3.69
C LEU A 208 8.48 -17.28 -5.11
N GLY A 209 7.60 -16.42 -5.60
CA GLY A 209 6.93 -16.52 -6.90
C GLY A 209 7.49 -15.57 -7.97
N THR A 210 6.61 -15.16 -8.87
CA THR A 210 6.89 -14.04 -9.78
C THR A 210 6.40 -12.76 -9.11
N TRP A 211 7.26 -11.75 -9.06
CA TRP A 211 6.93 -10.46 -8.47
C TRP A 211 5.74 -9.82 -9.17
N ASP A 212 4.67 -9.58 -8.40
CA ASP A 212 3.48 -8.87 -8.86
C ASP A 212 3.69 -7.36 -8.71
N SER A 213 3.72 -6.64 -9.83
CA SER A 213 3.90 -5.18 -9.82
C SER A 213 2.74 -4.42 -9.17
N ARG A 214 1.59 -5.07 -8.94
CA ARG A 214 0.48 -4.51 -8.15
C ARG A 214 0.85 -4.33 -6.68
N LEU A 215 1.81 -5.11 -6.17
CA LEU A 215 2.34 -4.98 -4.81
C LEU A 215 3.33 -3.82 -4.67
N GLY A 216 3.70 -3.16 -5.78
CA GLY A 216 4.68 -2.09 -5.81
C GLY A 216 5.96 -2.45 -6.59
N PRO A 217 6.93 -1.53 -6.63
CA PRO A 217 8.23 -1.79 -7.22
C PRO A 217 8.97 -2.89 -6.44
N LEU A 218 9.70 -3.77 -7.12
CA LEU A 218 10.53 -4.78 -6.44
C LEU A 218 11.47 -4.08 -5.44
N PRO A 219 11.44 -4.44 -4.15
CA PRO A 219 12.20 -3.73 -3.15
C PRO A 219 13.68 -4.11 -3.19
N HIS A 220 14.52 -3.14 -2.84
CA HIS A 220 15.94 -3.40 -2.55
C HIS A 220 16.11 -4.01 -1.16
N VAL A 221 15.25 -3.57 -0.23
CA VAL A 221 15.23 -4.00 1.17
C VAL A 221 13.81 -4.43 1.54
N TRP A 222 13.69 -5.59 2.15
CA TRP A 222 12.49 -6.00 2.86
C TRP A 222 12.77 -5.94 4.36
N ILE A 223 11.86 -5.36 5.13
CA ILE A 223 11.92 -5.34 6.58
C ILE A 223 10.68 -6.11 7.07
N PRO A 224 10.78 -7.44 7.27
CA PRO A 224 9.70 -8.24 7.81
C PRO A 224 9.42 -7.91 9.27
N ASP A 225 8.36 -8.53 9.81
CA ASP A 225 8.08 -8.43 11.24
C ASP A 225 9.03 -9.28 12.09
N SER A 226 9.57 -10.37 11.56
CA SER A 226 10.52 -11.21 12.28
C SER A 226 11.58 -11.84 11.38
N THR A 227 12.76 -12.09 11.95
CA THR A 227 13.79 -12.96 11.37
C THR A 227 13.25 -14.34 11.06
N VAL A 228 12.34 -14.87 11.86
CA VAL A 228 11.69 -16.16 11.57
C VAL A 228 11.08 -16.17 10.16
N GLU A 229 10.33 -15.13 9.81
CA GLU A 229 9.72 -14.99 8.49
C GLU A 229 10.77 -14.90 7.36
N ALA A 230 11.83 -14.12 7.59
CA ALA A 230 12.93 -13.97 6.64
C ALA A 230 13.66 -15.29 6.39
N LEU A 231 13.91 -16.08 7.45
CA LEU A 231 14.59 -17.38 7.35
C LEU A 231 13.73 -18.38 6.58
N MET A 232 12.41 -18.40 6.78
CA MET A 232 11.50 -19.26 5.99
C MET A 232 11.59 -18.97 4.50
N VAL A 233 11.55 -17.68 4.09
CA VAL A 233 11.71 -17.30 2.67
C VAL A 233 13.08 -17.69 2.13
N ARG A 234 14.15 -17.44 2.91
CA ARG A 234 15.52 -17.77 2.51
C ARG A 234 15.67 -19.26 2.25
N ASP A 235 15.17 -20.09 3.16
CA ASP A 235 15.30 -21.54 3.09
C ASP A 235 14.47 -22.11 1.94
N ALA A 236 13.28 -21.57 1.67
CA ALA A 236 12.45 -21.93 0.51
C ALA A 236 13.10 -21.52 -0.83
N LEU A 237 13.72 -20.34 -0.92
CA LEU A 237 14.51 -19.94 -2.10
C LEU A 237 15.71 -20.86 -2.31
N ALA A 238 16.39 -21.27 -1.23
CA ALA A 238 17.53 -22.18 -1.29
C ALA A 238 17.11 -23.59 -1.74
N ALA A 239 15.98 -24.11 -1.25
CA ALA A 239 15.41 -25.39 -1.69
C ALA A 239 15.08 -25.36 -3.19
N ARG A 240 14.40 -24.30 -3.66
CA ARG A 240 14.09 -24.11 -5.08
C ARG A 240 15.35 -24.03 -5.96
N ALA A 241 16.43 -23.43 -5.45
CA ALA A 241 17.71 -23.39 -6.15
C ALA A 241 18.37 -24.78 -6.22
N ALA A 242 18.20 -25.61 -5.18
CA ALA A 242 18.75 -26.96 -5.11
C ALA A 242 18.02 -27.96 -6.01
N ASP A 243 16.69 -27.86 -6.10
CA ASP A 243 15.87 -28.76 -6.94
C ASP A 243 16.10 -28.54 -8.44
N GLY A 244 16.81 -27.46 -8.81
CA GLY A 244 16.98 -27.00 -10.18
C GLY A 244 15.67 -26.40 -10.65
N ALA A 245 15.69 -25.10 -11.00
CA ALA A 245 14.50 -24.32 -11.31
C ALA A 245 13.43 -25.19 -11.99
N PRO A 246 12.29 -25.47 -11.34
CA PRO A 246 11.21 -26.19 -12.01
C PRO A 246 10.95 -25.42 -13.29
N THR A 247 11.09 -26.10 -14.43
CA THR A 247 10.67 -25.52 -15.70
C THR A 247 9.23 -25.12 -15.47
N ALA A 248 8.93 -23.82 -15.54
CA ALA A 248 7.60 -23.26 -15.25
C ALA A 248 6.45 -23.89 -16.08
N ALA A 249 6.80 -24.79 -17.00
CA ALA A 249 5.90 -25.69 -17.70
C ALA A 249 5.23 -26.76 -16.82
N ASP A 250 5.82 -27.21 -15.70
CA ASP A 250 5.24 -28.30 -14.90
C ASP A 250 4.10 -27.83 -13.98
N ASP A 251 4.13 -26.58 -13.49
CA ASP A 251 3.00 -25.99 -12.74
C ASP A 251 1.85 -25.48 -13.63
N LEU A 252 2.08 -25.38 -14.95
CA LEU A 252 1.07 -24.94 -15.91
C LEU A 252 0.58 -26.06 -16.86
N GLY A 253 1.11 -27.29 -16.73
CA GLY A 253 1.02 -28.33 -17.78
C GLY A 253 0.25 -29.62 -17.46
N GLY A 254 -0.30 -29.79 -16.25
CA GLY A 254 -0.94 -31.05 -15.84
C GLY A 254 -2.41 -31.20 -16.25
N GLY A 255 -2.73 -31.38 -17.53
CA GLY A 255 -4.13 -31.60 -17.94
C GLY A 255 -4.42 -31.72 -19.43
N SER A 256 -3.60 -32.43 -20.21
CA SER A 256 -3.94 -32.76 -21.60
C SER A 256 -5.00 -33.87 -21.64
N ALA A 257 -6.27 -33.49 -21.54
CA ALA A 257 -7.39 -34.35 -21.90
C ALA A 257 -7.46 -34.47 -23.43
N ALA A 258 -7.02 -35.63 -23.92
CA ALA A 258 -7.14 -36.00 -25.31
C ALA A 258 -8.62 -36.12 -25.73
N GLY A 259 -9.03 -35.30 -26.70
CA GLY A 259 -9.99 -35.71 -27.74
C GLY A 259 -11.36 -35.05 -27.73
N ALA A 260 -11.51 -33.99 -28.54
CA ALA A 260 -12.73 -33.78 -29.34
C ALA A 260 -12.39 -32.93 -30.57
N ALA A 261 -12.63 -33.51 -31.74
CA ALA A 261 -12.34 -32.92 -33.03
C ALA A 261 -13.47 -31.98 -33.51
N GLY A 262 -13.07 -30.79 -33.98
CA GLY A 262 -13.68 -30.11 -35.12
C GLY A 262 -14.62 -28.95 -34.83
N SER A 263 -14.24 -27.72 -35.20
CA SER A 263 -15.00 -26.89 -36.15
C SER A 263 -14.23 -25.63 -36.58
N ALA A 264 -14.69 -25.07 -37.69
CA ALA A 264 -14.08 -24.14 -38.64
C ALA A 264 -13.71 -22.72 -38.13
N GLY A 265 -12.49 -22.30 -38.49
CA GLY A 265 -12.19 -21.08 -39.25
C GLY A 265 -12.88 -19.76 -38.88
N SER A 266 -12.21 -18.96 -38.04
CA SER A 266 -12.42 -17.51 -37.95
C SER A 266 -11.18 -16.76 -38.47
N PRO A 267 -11.36 -15.61 -39.16
CA PRO A 267 -10.26 -14.89 -39.78
C PRO A 267 -9.38 -14.21 -38.73
N ALA A 268 -8.07 -14.32 -38.94
CA ALA A 268 -7.01 -13.77 -38.10
C ALA A 268 -7.21 -12.27 -37.84
N ALA A 269 -7.63 -11.94 -36.62
CA ALA A 269 -7.34 -10.66 -36.02
C ALA A 269 -5.85 -10.67 -35.66
N THR A 270 -5.10 -9.73 -36.22
CA THR A 270 -3.72 -9.46 -35.82
C THR A 270 -3.75 -9.01 -34.37
N ALA A 271 -3.48 -9.92 -33.43
CA ALA A 271 -3.28 -9.57 -32.04
C ALA A 271 -2.13 -8.55 -31.96
N PRO A 272 -2.22 -7.51 -31.11
CA PRO A 272 -1.05 -6.71 -30.78
C PRO A 272 0.06 -7.65 -30.28
N PRO A 273 1.35 -7.35 -30.53
CA PRO A 273 2.41 -8.14 -29.93
C PRO A 273 2.22 -8.10 -28.42
N ASP A 274 1.97 -9.26 -27.82
CA ASP A 274 1.81 -9.45 -26.38
C ASP A 274 3.12 -9.06 -25.70
N GLY A 275 3.28 -7.76 -25.45
CA GLY A 275 4.35 -7.18 -24.65
C GLY A 275 4.05 -7.42 -23.18
N GLY A 276 3.91 -8.69 -22.79
CA GLY A 276 3.78 -9.07 -21.38
C GLY A 276 4.90 -8.40 -20.58
N ALA A 277 4.54 -7.81 -19.43
CA ALA A 277 5.52 -7.22 -18.55
C ALA A 277 6.60 -8.28 -18.22
N PRO A 278 7.89 -7.90 -18.17
CA PRO A 278 8.95 -8.85 -17.86
C PRO A 278 8.67 -9.48 -16.50
N LEU A 279 8.65 -10.82 -16.47
CA LEU A 279 8.60 -11.60 -15.24
C LEU A 279 9.86 -11.28 -14.44
N THR A 280 9.66 -10.86 -13.20
CA THR A 280 10.75 -10.59 -12.26
C THR A 280 10.67 -11.61 -11.14
N GLN A 281 11.78 -12.27 -10.82
CA GLN A 281 11.85 -13.33 -9.82
C GLN A 281 13.01 -13.08 -8.88
N VAL A 282 12.80 -13.29 -7.58
CA VAL A 282 13.85 -13.27 -6.56
C VAL A 282 14.41 -14.68 -6.43
N THR A 283 15.73 -14.83 -6.41
CA THR A 283 16.37 -16.15 -6.22
C THR A 283 17.18 -16.25 -4.94
N ALA A 284 17.38 -15.14 -4.23
CA ALA A 284 18.12 -15.11 -2.97
C ALA A 284 17.72 -13.90 -2.14
N ILE A 285 17.91 -14.00 -0.83
CA ILE A 285 17.84 -12.87 0.09
C ILE A 285 19.00 -12.99 1.08
N ASP A 286 19.53 -11.85 1.53
CA ASP A 286 20.52 -11.78 2.59
C ASP A 286 19.83 -11.24 3.84
N VAL A 287 19.73 -12.06 4.90
CA VAL A 287 19.14 -11.68 6.19
C VAL A 287 20.23 -11.05 7.05
N GLY A 288 20.10 -9.76 7.34
CA GLY A 288 20.98 -8.99 8.21
C GLY A 288 20.55 -9.03 9.68
N GLU A 289 21.10 -8.09 10.46
CA GLU A 289 20.78 -7.96 11.88
C GLU A 289 19.40 -7.31 12.11
N ALA A 290 18.86 -7.53 13.31
CA ALA A 290 17.67 -6.87 13.82
C ALA A 290 17.84 -5.35 13.80
N THR A 291 16.80 -4.61 13.42
CA THR A 291 16.83 -3.13 13.41
C THR A 291 16.02 -2.50 14.53
N ARG A 292 15.09 -3.27 15.09
CA ARG A 292 14.20 -2.91 16.21
C ARG A 292 13.55 -4.17 16.75
N LEU A 293 13.09 -4.11 18.00
CA LEU A 293 12.41 -5.21 18.69
C LEU A 293 10.98 -4.80 19.07
N THR A 294 10.03 -5.72 18.95
CA THR A 294 8.65 -5.53 19.38
C THR A 294 8.20 -6.70 20.24
N PRO A 295 7.86 -6.49 21.52
CA PRO A 295 7.28 -7.54 22.35
C PRO A 295 5.98 -8.08 21.79
N LEU A 296 5.85 -9.41 21.83
CA LEU A 296 4.56 -10.07 21.76
C LEU A 296 3.87 -9.99 23.13
N VAL A 297 2.60 -9.62 23.13
CA VAL A 297 1.82 -9.34 24.34
C VAL A 297 0.42 -9.92 24.24
N LEU A 298 -0.20 -10.15 25.39
CA LEU A 298 -1.63 -10.39 25.51
C LEU A 298 -2.30 -9.06 25.88
N ALA A 299 -2.98 -8.44 24.91
CA ALA A 299 -3.73 -7.20 25.11
C ALA A 299 -5.10 -7.52 25.70
N VAL A 300 -5.39 -6.97 26.88
CA VAL A 300 -6.64 -7.19 27.62
C VAL A 300 -7.31 -5.87 27.98
N PRO A 301 -8.65 -5.81 28.11
CA PRO A 301 -9.30 -4.66 28.73
C PRO A 301 -8.73 -4.37 30.11
N ARG A 302 -8.49 -3.09 30.44
CA ARG A 302 -7.84 -2.66 31.70
C ARG A 302 -8.45 -3.26 32.96
N ASP A 303 -9.77 -3.33 33.05
CA ASP A 303 -10.46 -3.90 34.22
C ASP A 303 -10.16 -5.39 34.38
N LEU A 304 -10.08 -6.12 33.26
CA LEU A 304 -9.69 -7.53 33.24
C LEU A 304 -8.20 -7.70 33.55
N ALA A 305 -7.34 -6.80 33.05
CA ALA A 305 -5.92 -6.78 33.39
C ALA A 305 -5.71 -6.68 34.91
N ALA A 306 -6.44 -5.75 35.56
CA ALA A 306 -6.39 -5.56 37.00
C ALA A 306 -6.86 -6.81 37.76
N GLU A 307 -7.87 -7.52 37.26
CA GLU A 307 -8.30 -8.80 37.83
C GLU A 307 -7.21 -9.88 37.72
N VAL A 308 -6.57 -10.03 36.55
CA VAL A 308 -5.47 -10.99 36.34
C VAL A 308 -4.25 -10.67 37.21
N THR A 309 -3.88 -9.40 37.34
CA THR A 309 -2.67 -8.99 38.07
C THR A 309 -2.92 -8.69 39.55
N GLY A 310 -4.16 -8.82 40.04
CA GLY A 310 -4.51 -8.54 41.43
C GLY A 310 -4.39 -7.06 41.83
N ASP A 311 -4.77 -6.16 40.92
CA ASP A 311 -4.65 -4.71 41.00
C ASP A 311 -3.22 -4.17 41.14
N ASP A 312 -2.19 -5.02 40.97
CA ASP A 312 -0.80 -4.57 40.98
C ASP A 312 -0.43 -4.06 39.57
N PRO A 313 -0.25 -2.73 39.39
CA PRO A 313 0.15 -2.18 38.11
C PRO A 313 1.58 -2.60 37.72
N ASP A 314 2.42 -3.04 38.66
CA ASP A 314 3.80 -3.46 38.36
C ASP A 314 3.88 -4.95 37.95
N ALA A 315 2.81 -5.73 38.16
CA ALA A 315 2.76 -7.17 37.91
C ALA A 315 2.26 -7.54 36.50
N VAL A 316 2.82 -6.92 35.46
CA VAL A 316 2.40 -7.19 34.06
C VAL A 316 3.19 -8.29 33.36
N VAL A 317 4.28 -8.79 33.96
CA VAL A 317 5.03 -9.93 33.44
C VAL A 317 4.56 -11.18 34.16
N LEU A 318 3.97 -12.11 33.42
CA LEU A 318 3.41 -13.36 33.91
C LEU A 318 4.14 -14.52 33.22
N ASP A 319 4.35 -15.63 33.93
CA ASP A 319 4.97 -16.81 33.31
C ASP A 319 4.09 -17.32 32.15
N ASP A 320 2.80 -17.53 32.42
CA ASP A 320 1.76 -17.89 31.44
C ASP A 320 0.56 -16.93 31.56
N PRO A 321 0.55 -15.81 30.80
CA PRO A 321 -0.54 -14.84 30.85
C PRO A 321 -1.88 -15.43 30.35
N TYR A 322 -1.84 -16.45 29.49
CA TYR A 322 -3.04 -17.09 28.96
C TYR A 322 -3.70 -18.02 29.99
N ALA A 323 -2.92 -18.81 30.72
CA ALA A 323 -3.43 -19.58 31.85
C ALA A 323 -3.95 -18.66 32.98
N ALA A 324 -3.23 -17.58 33.30
CA ALA A 324 -3.67 -16.63 34.32
C ALA A 324 -5.01 -15.96 33.94
N LEU A 325 -5.17 -15.59 32.67
CA LEU A 325 -6.41 -15.04 32.14
C LEU A 325 -7.58 -16.04 32.29
N ARG A 326 -7.38 -17.31 31.91
CA ARG A 326 -8.40 -18.37 32.05
C ARG A 326 -8.77 -18.64 33.51
N GLU A 327 -7.80 -18.59 34.42
CA GLU A 327 -8.04 -18.76 35.85
C GLU A 327 -8.91 -17.62 36.40
N ALA A 328 -8.65 -16.38 35.99
CA ALA A 328 -9.38 -15.19 36.47
C ALA A 328 -10.87 -15.20 36.06
N VAL A 329 -11.17 -15.44 34.78
CA VAL A 329 -12.56 -15.32 34.27
C VAL A 329 -13.43 -16.57 34.50
N GLY A 330 -12.80 -17.70 34.83
CA GLY A 330 -13.50 -18.97 35.04
C GLY A 330 -14.16 -19.54 33.76
N PRO A 331 -15.09 -20.50 33.90
CA PRO A 331 -15.60 -21.30 32.77
C PRO A 331 -16.56 -20.55 31.83
N ALA A 332 -17.06 -19.37 32.21
CA ALA A 332 -17.78 -18.50 31.29
C ALA A 332 -16.86 -17.92 30.21
N GLY A 333 -15.55 -17.93 30.49
CA GLY A 333 -14.48 -17.75 29.52
C GLY A 333 -14.20 -16.30 29.14
N VAL A 334 -13.07 -16.15 28.48
CA VAL A 334 -12.63 -14.98 27.73
C VAL A 334 -12.40 -15.47 26.31
N ARG A 335 -12.85 -14.72 25.32
CA ARG A 335 -12.48 -15.05 23.94
C ARG A 335 -11.09 -14.51 23.68
N VAL A 336 -10.19 -15.35 23.20
CA VAL A 336 -8.85 -14.91 22.83
C VAL A 336 -8.77 -14.89 21.31
N ALA A 337 -8.51 -13.70 20.79
CA ALA A 337 -8.45 -13.41 19.38
C ALA A 337 -6.99 -13.23 18.94
N ARG A 338 -6.69 -13.58 17.69
CA ARG A 338 -5.41 -13.30 17.03
C ARG A 338 -5.61 -13.13 15.53
N ALA A 339 -4.68 -12.47 14.84
CA ALA A 339 -4.67 -12.48 13.38
C ALA A 339 -4.43 -13.90 12.84
N ASP A 340 -4.61 -14.10 11.53
CA ASP A 340 -4.30 -15.38 10.89
C ASP A 340 -2.78 -15.67 10.99
N PRO A 341 -2.34 -16.84 11.52
CA PRO A 341 -0.93 -17.24 11.57
C PRO A 341 -0.22 -17.25 10.20
N GLY A 342 -0.96 -17.48 9.11
CA GLY A 342 -0.45 -17.36 7.76
C GLY A 342 -0.11 -15.91 7.41
N ASP A 343 -0.92 -14.96 7.83
CA ASP A 343 -0.81 -13.56 7.41
C ASP A 343 0.08 -12.70 8.32
N SER A 344 0.17 -13.04 9.61
CA SER A 344 0.90 -12.28 10.62
C SER A 344 2.00 -13.11 11.30
N ALA A 345 3.25 -12.60 11.26
CA ALA A 345 4.35 -13.20 12.00
C ALA A 345 4.13 -13.18 13.53
N ALA A 346 3.43 -12.16 14.04
CA ALA A 346 3.06 -12.10 15.45
C ALA A 346 2.09 -13.22 15.82
N ALA A 347 1.03 -13.40 15.02
CA ALA A 347 0.07 -14.48 15.22
C ALA A 347 0.74 -15.86 15.10
N MET A 348 1.61 -16.06 14.09
CA MET A 348 2.39 -17.28 13.90
C MET A 348 3.21 -17.64 15.14
N LEU A 349 3.93 -16.68 15.72
CA LEU A 349 4.77 -16.92 16.89
C LEU A 349 3.97 -17.09 18.19
N HIS A 350 2.86 -16.37 18.36
CA HIS A 350 1.91 -16.63 19.44
C HIS A 350 1.35 -18.05 19.36
N THR A 351 1.04 -18.52 18.15
CA THR A 351 0.57 -19.90 17.91
C THR A 351 1.65 -20.91 18.25
N ALA A 352 2.89 -20.69 17.81
CA ALA A 352 4.02 -21.57 18.09
C ALA A 352 4.25 -21.69 19.59
N PHE A 353 4.20 -20.57 20.31
CA PHE A 353 4.29 -20.56 21.76
C PHE A 353 3.16 -21.36 22.41
N LEU A 354 1.90 -21.13 22.01
CA LEU A 354 0.77 -21.84 22.58
C LEU A 354 0.80 -23.35 22.29
N TYR A 355 1.16 -23.75 21.07
CA TYR A 355 1.33 -25.15 20.71
C TYR A 355 2.44 -25.81 21.54
N ALA A 356 3.59 -25.14 21.68
CA ALA A 356 4.71 -25.67 22.46
C ALA A 356 4.37 -25.77 23.96
N ALA A 357 3.77 -24.74 24.53
CA ALA A 357 3.38 -24.69 25.95
C ALA A 357 2.33 -25.75 26.31
N ASN A 358 1.51 -26.16 25.34
CA ASN A 358 0.47 -27.17 25.52
C ASN A 358 0.85 -28.57 25.01
N GLY A 359 2.09 -28.76 24.57
CA GLY A 359 2.60 -30.06 24.14
C GLY A 359 2.08 -30.56 22.79
N ALA A 360 1.55 -29.67 21.94
CA ALA A 360 1.18 -29.99 20.56
C ALA A 360 2.43 -30.11 19.66
N ILE A 361 3.44 -29.27 19.91
CA ILE A 361 4.76 -29.35 19.28
C ILE A 361 5.88 -29.32 20.33
N ALA A 362 7.05 -29.83 19.98
CA ALA A 362 8.26 -29.59 20.75
C ALA A 362 8.76 -28.15 20.54
N PRO A 363 9.63 -27.60 21.41
CA PRO A 363 10.21 -26.27 21.21
C PRO A 363 10.95 -26.07 19.87
N GLY A 364 11.41 -27.17 19.24
CA GLY A 364 12.03 -27.15 17.92
C GLY A 364 11.07 -27.44 16.76
N GLY A 365 9.76 -27.42 16.99
CA GLY A 365 8.74 -27.62 15.95
C GLY A 365 8.32 -29.06 15.66
N ASP A 366 8.96 -30.08 16.24
CA ASP A 366 8.52 -31.47 16.04
C ASP A 366 7.07 -31.66 16.53
N LEU A 367 6.18 -32.16 15.66
CA LEU A 367 4.81 -32.49 16.01
C LEU A 367 4.77 -33.57 17.09
N LEU A 368 4.10 -33.28 18.21
CA LEU A 368 3.88 -34.20 19.32
C LEU A 368 2.43 -34.70 19.38
N ASP A 369 1.46 -33.80 19.18
CA ASP A 369 0.03 -34.09 19.28
C ASP A 369 -0.78 -33.13 18.38
N ALA A 370 -1.28 -33.64 17.26
CA ALA A 370 -2.08 -32.87 16.30
C ALA A 370 -3.50 -32.57 16.81
N ASP A 371 -4.09 -33.49 17.57
CA ASP A 371 -5.42 -33.29 18.16
C ASP A 371 -5.35 -32.16 19.18
N ARG A 372 -4.27 -32.10 19.95
CA ARG A 372 -4.04 -30.98 20.88
C ARG A 372 -3.88 -29.64 20.16
N ALA A 373 -3.23 -29.60 19.00
CA ALA A 373 -3.18 -28.39 18.17
C ALA A 373 -4.60 -27.96 17.76
N ALA A 374 -5.40 -28.88 17.24
CA ALA A 374 -6.79 -28.60 16.85
C ALA A 374 -7.67 -28.13 18.03
N GLU A 375 -7.48 -28.69 19.23
CA GLU A 375 -8.14 -28.20 20.45
C GLU A 375 -7.78 -26.74 20.77
N ILE A 376 -6.50 -26.38 20.66
CA ILE A 376 -6.04 -25.00 20.88
C ILE A 376 -6.66 -24.07 19.83
N GLU A 377 -6.68 -24.48 18.57
CA GLU A 377 -7.31 -23.70 17.49
C GLU A 377 -8.81 -23.54 17.67
N HIS A 378 -9.49 -24.53 18.25
CA HIS A 378 -10.90 -24.40 18.61
C HIS A 378 -11.12 -23.42 19.78
N GLU A 379 -10.19 -23.34 20.72
CA GLU A 379 -10.22 -22.38 21.83
C GLU A 379 -9.90 -20.94 21.39
N LEU A 380 -9.09 -20.80 20.33
CA LEU A 380 -8.72 -19.51 19.77
C LEU A 380 -9.75 -19.08 18.74
N SER A 381 -10.36 -17.91 18.97
CA SER A 381 -11.08 -17.25 17.89
C SER A 381 -10.07 -16.63 16.94
N LEU A 382 -10.21 -16.83 15.63
CA LEU A 382 -9.59 -15.92 14.68
C LEU A 382 -10.16 -14.51 14.93
N GLY A 383 -9.29 -13.51 14.80
CA GLY A 383 -9.63 -12.09 14.88
C GLY A 383 -10.88 -11.85 14.04
N LEU A 384 -11.83 -11.09 14.58
CA LEU A 384 -13.15 -10.87 14.01
C LEU A 384 -13.03 -10.04 12.71
N THR A 385 -12.45 -10.61 11.65
CA THR A 385 -12.06 -10.02 10.36
C THR A 385 -10.80 -9.14 10.34
N ALA A 386 -9.94 -9.19 11.36
CA ALA A 386 -8.72 -8.36 11.39
C ALA A 386 -7.60 -8.86 10.47
N HIS A 387 -7.08 -7.96 9.61
CA HIS A 387 -5.94 -8.24 8.72
C HIS A 387 -4.59 -7.77 9.29
N THR A 388 -4.60 -6.80 10.20
CA THR A 388 -3.40 -6.25 10.86
C THR A 388 -3.52 -6.39 12.37
N GLU A 389 -2.39 -6.31 13.08
CA GLU A 389 -2.39 -6.31 14.54
C GLU A 389 -3.14 -5.09 15.10
N ARG A 390 -3.04 -3.97 14.38
CA ARG A 390 -3.83 -2.77 14.68
C ARG A 390 -5.33 -2.98 14.56
N ASP A 391 -5.79 -3.66 13.51
CA ASP A 391 -7.22 -3.95 13.31
C ASP A 391 -7.74 -4.92 14.38
N LEU A 392 -6.91 -5.89 14.77
CA LEU A 392 -7.23 -6.82 15.84
C LEU A 392 -7.45 -6.07 17.17
N VAL A 393 -6.51 -5.19 17.55
CA VAL A 393 -6.62 -4.37 18.76
C VAL A 393 -7.84 -3.44 18.69
N CYS A 394 -8.16 -2.89 17.52
CA CYS A 394 -9.35 -2.10 17.27
C CYS A 394 -10.65 -2.86 17.56
N GLN A 395 -10.76 -4.07 17.04
CA GLN A 395 -11.94 -4.93 17.22
C GLN A 395 -12.08 -5.35 18.69
N VAL A 396 -10.98 -5.75 19.33
CA VAL A 396 -10.99 -6.09 20.77
C VAL A 396 -11.46 -4.90 21.61
N ALA A 397 -10.99 -3.68 21.31
CA ALA A 397 -11.45 -2.49 22.00
C ALA A 397 -12.96 -2.22 21.82
N GLN A 398 -13.52 -2.53 20.64
CA GLN A 398 -14.96 -2.40 20.37
C GLN A 398 -15.81 -3.43 21.13
N HIS A 399 -15.26 -4.63 21.36
CA HIS A 399 -15.90 -5.74 22.06
C HIS A 399 -15.58 -5.82 23.56
N ALA A 400 -14.82 -4.87 24.11
CA ALA A 400 -14.36 -4.92 25.49
C ALA A 400 -15.48 -4.92 26.54
N HIS A 401 -16.67 -4.41 26.19
CA HIS A 401 -17.85 -4.35 27.07
C HIS A 401 -18.90 -5.42 26.77
N ASP A 402 -18.60 -6.37 25.89
CA ASP A 402 -19.49 -7.50 25.62
C ASP A 402 -19.65 -8.38 26.86
N THR A 403 -20.71 -9.20 26.88
CA THR A 403 -20.96 -10.14 27.98
C THR A 403 -19.83 -11.14 28.20
N VAL A 404 -19.06 -11.41 27.15
CA VAL A 404 -17.84 -12.21 27.18
C VAL A 404 -16.71 -11.32 26.66
N PRO A 405 -15.78 -10.88 27.52
CA PRO A 405 -14.70 -10.00 27.09
C PRO A 405 -13.81 -10.71 26.07
N VAL A 406 -13.16 -9.91 25.22
CA VAL A 406 -12.19 -10.38 24.24
C VAL A 406 -10.81 -9.90 24.66
N ALA A 407 -9.80 -10.77 24.52
CA ALA A 407 -8.39 -10.45 24.62
C ALA A 407 -7.71 -10.69 23.27
N ALA A 408 -6.63 -9.98 22.97
CA ALA A 408 -5.87 -10.15 21.73
C ALA A 408 -4.44 -10.65 22.00
N LEU A 409 -4.03 -11.69 21.28
CA LEU A 409 -2.61 -12.05 21.13
C LEU A 409 -2.04 -11.17 20.02
N THR A 410 -1.23 -10.18 20.39
CA THR A 410 -0.82 -9.10 19.49
C THR A 410 0.56 -8.56 19.84
N THR A 411 0.92 -7.38 19.34
CA THR A 411 2.20 -6.69 19.59
C THR A 411 2.04 -5.49 20.52
N GLU A 412 3.11 -5.15 21.24
CA GLU A 412 3.14 -3.91 22.02
C GLU A 412 2.95 -2.65 21.14
N ALA A 413 3.48 -2.66 19.91
CA ALA A 413 3.31 -1.58 18.95
C ALA A 413 1.83 -1.34 18.62
N ALA A 414 1.07 -2.39 18.32
CA ALA A 414 -0.37 -2.26 18.02
C ALA A 414 -1.17 -1.69 19.21
N VAL A 415 -0.87 -2.13 20.44
CA VAL A 415 -1.49 -1.58 21.67
C VAL A 415 -1.14 -0.11 21.86
N TYR A 416 0.11 0.27 21.59
CA TYR A 416 0.56 1.66 21.68
C TYR A 416 -0.14 2.57 20.67
N GLU A 417 -0.18 2.17 19.40
CA GLU A 417 -0.83 2.95 18.36
C GLU A 417 -2.30 3.20 18.66
N ALA A 418 -2.96 2.19 19.25
CA ALA A 418 -4.33 2.30 19.71
C ALA A 418 -4.52 3.34 20.82
N ALA A 419 -3.57 3.44 21.76
CA ALA A 419 -3.63 4.40 22.85
C ALA A 419 -3.37 5.85 22.37
N GLU A 420 -2.40 6.06 21.46
CA GLU A 420 -1.88 7.38 21.12
C GLU A 420 -2.54 8.04 19.90
N GLY A 421 -3.00 7.26 18.91
CA GLY A 421 -3.35 7.81 17.61
C GLY A 421 -4.65 8.65 17.61
N PRO A 422 -4.63 9.99 17.43
CA PRO A 422 -5.86 10.72 17.06
C PRO A 422 -6.40 10.21 15.72
N ALA A 423 -5.51 9.74 14.83
CA ALA A 423 -5.87 9.02 13.61
C ALA A 423 -6.46 7.64 13.92
N TRP A 424 -5.97 6.94 14.94
CA TRP A 424 -6.54 5.67 15.39
C TRP A 424 -7.97 5.86 15.89
N ARG A 425 -8.25 6.88 16.72
CA ARG A 425 -9.63 7.19 17.15
C ARG A 425 -10.58 7.52 15.99
N ALA A 426 -10.03 8.01 14.88
CA ALA A 426 -10.81 8.25 13.67
C ALA A 426 -11.01 6.97 12.82
N ALA A 427 -10.01 6.07 12.82
CA ALA A 427 -10.02 4.80 12.08
C ALA A 427 -10.77 3.67 12.83
N CYS A 428 -10.88 3.77 14.15
CA CYS A 428 -11.60 2.85 15.03
C CYS A 428 -12.83 3.54 15.62
N PRO A 429 -13.91 3.75 14.83
CA PRO A 429 -15.11 4.44 15.29
C PRO A 429 -15.88 3.57 16.30
N GLY A 430 -15.45 3.59 17.56
CA GLY A 430 -16.25 3.17 18.70
C GLY A 430 -17.06 4.34 19.28
N PRO A 431 -18.02 4.09 20.20
CA PRO A 431 -18.65 5.14 20.96
C PRO A 431 -17.55 5.99 21.62
N THR A 432 -17.53 7.29 21.31
CA THR A 432 -16.43 8.23 21.65
C THR A 432 -16.07 8.31 23.14
N ASP A 433 -16.87 7.68 24.01
CA ASP A 433 -16.72 7.66 25.47
C ASP A 433 -16.39 6.26 26.04
N SER A 434 -16.35 5.19 25.23
CA SER A 434 -16.26 3.80 25.72
C SER A 434 -14.96 3.07 25.38
N GLY A 435 -13.94 3.74 24.85
CA GLY A 435 -12.66 3.11 24.52
C GLY A 435 -12.05 2.47 25.77
N ALA A 436 -12.29 1.17 25.95
CA ALA A 436 -11.66 0.42 27.03
C ALA A 436 -10.16 0.51 26.78
N GLU A 437 -9.45 1.13 27.71
CA GLU A 437 -8.01 1.18 27.66
C GLU A 437 -7.51 -0.26 27.67
N LEU A 438 -6.77 -0.65 26.64
CA LEU A 438 -6.16 -1.98 26.59
C LEU A 438 -4.84 -1.93 27.35
N THR A 439 -4.56 -2.99 28.10
CA THR A 439 -3.33 -3.19 28.85
C THR A 439 -2.58 -4.37 28.25
N ALA A 440 -1.30 -4.18 27.98
CA ALA A 440 -0.42 -5.25 27.54
C ALA A 440 0.05 -6.09 28.74
N LEU A 441 -0.21 -7.39 28.72
CA LEU A 441 0.40 -8.38 29.61
C LEU A 441 1.52 -9.09 28.85
N TYR A 442 2.65 -9.27 29.51
CA TYR A 442 3.88 -9.81 28.92
C TYR A 442 4.14 -11.22 29.46
N SER A 443 4.83 -12.04 28.68
CA SER A 443 5.44 -13.29 29.17
C SER A 443 6.94 -13.28 28.98
N SER A 444 7.67 -13.85 29.94
CA SER A 444 9.11 -14.11 29.78
C SER A 444 9.43 -15.25 28.84
N GLU A 445 8.44 -16.03 28.41
CA GLU A 445 8.62 -17.16 27.52
C GLU A 445 8.25 -16.84 26.07
N LEU A 446 7.45 -15.79 25.84
CA LEU A 446 7.13 -15.31 24.50
C LEU A 446 8.38 -14.76 23.80
N PRO A 447 8.57 -15.04 22.50
CA PRO A 447 9.61 -14.40 21.72
C PRO A 447 9.30 -12.92 21.47
N VAL A 448 10.34 -12.17 21.10
CA VAL A 448 10.20 -10.80 20.55
C VAL A 448 10.27 -10.84 19.02
N LEU A 449 9.57 -9.92 18.38
CA LEU A 449 9.71 -9.66 16.95
C LEU A 449 10.95 -8.80 16.71
N ASP A 450 11.91 -9.27 15.93
CA ASP A 450 13.25 -8.67 15.81
C ASP A 450 13.50 -7.93 14.48
N HIS A 451 12.48 -7.75 13.63
CA HIS A 451 12.47 -6.87 12.45
C HIS A 451 13.84 -6.68 11.74
N PRO A 452 14.36 -7.71 11.06
CA PRO A 452 15.69 -7.68 10.47
C PRO A 452 15.76 -6.79 9.22
N PHE A 453 16.96 -6.35 8.88
CA PHE A 453 17.26 -5.78 7.57
C PHE A 453 17.48 -6.90 6.55
N VAL A 454 16.50 -7.16 5.66
CA VAL A 454 16.64 -8.18 4.62
C VAL A 454 16.95 -7.52 3.28
N ARG A 455 18.11 -7.83 2.70
CA ARG A 455 18.45 -7.36 1.35
C ARG A 455 17.92 -8.35 0.31
N VAL A 456 17.15 -7.85 -0.64
CA VAL A 456 16.68 -8.67 -1.77
C VAL A 456 17.80 -8.81 -2.78
N THR A 457 18.27 -10.04 -3.00
CA THR A 457 19.39 -10.33 -3.90
C THR A 457 18.98 -11.34 -4.98
N GLY A 458 19.90 -11.68 -5.89
CA GLY A 458 19.62 -12.71 -6.90
C GLY A 458 18.41 -12.43 -7.81
N VAL A 459 18.09 -11.17 -8.09
CA VAL A 459 16.93 -10.84 -8.93
C VAL A 459 17.19 -11.26 -10.38
N ARG A 460 16.21 -11.90 -11.01
CA ARG A 460 16.22 -12.22 -12.44
C ARG A 460 15.01 -11.60 -13.13
N ALA A 461 15.21 -11.04 -14.32
CA ALA A 461 14.14 -10.45 -15.11
C ALA A 461 14.18 -10.94 -16.57
N GLY A 462 13.03 -11.32 -17.14
CA GLY A 462 12.91 -11.83 -18.50
C GLY A 462 11.47 -11.89 -19.02
N ALA A 463 11.29 -12.11 -20.32
CA ALA A 463 9.95 -12.31 -20.90
C ALA A 463 9.35 -13.68 -20.50
N ASP A 464 10.21 -14.66 -20.25
CA ASP A 464 9.88 -15.97 -19.70
C ASP A 464 10.94 -16.38 -18.65
N ALA A 465 10.63 -17.40 -17.85
CA ALA A 465 11.50 -17.88 -16.77
C ALA A 465 12.87 -18.36 -17.29
N ASP A 466 12.89 -18.96 -18.50
CA ASP A 466 14.11 -19.53 -19.09
C ASP A 466 15.07 -18.46 -19.64
N ALA A 467 14.54 -17.31 -20.09
CA ALA A 467 15.33 -16.18 -20.59
C ALA A 467 15.67 -15.13 -19.52
N ALA A 468 15.24 -15.33 -18.27
CA ALA A 468 15.44 -14.35 -17.19
C ALA A 468 16.94 -14.13 -16.89
N ARG A 469 17.39 -12.88 -17.03
CA ARG A 469 18.79 -12.47 -16.80
C ARG A 469 18.97 -11.92 -15.39
N PRO A 470 20.11 -12.16 -14.73
CA PRO A 470 20.43 -11.53 -13.47
C PRO A 470 20.39 -10.00 -13.58
N VAL A 471 19.67 -9.35 -12.68
CA VAL A 471 19.66 -7.91 -12.49
C VAL A 471 20.81 -7.56 -11.55
N VAL A 472 21.79 -6.83 -12.05
CA VAL A 472 22.95 -6.38 -11.26
C VAL A 472 22.62 -5.03 -10.66
N GLU A 473 22.60 -4.95 -9.33
CA GLU A 473 22.41 -3.71 -8.60
C GLU A 473 23.52 -2.70 -8.93
N ALA A 474 23.14 -1.44 -9.13
CA ALA A 474 24.09 -0.37 -9.40
C ALA A 474 25.04 -0.16 -8.20
N PRO A 475 26.35 0.07 -8.41
CA PRO A 475 27.31 0.25 -7.31
C PRO A 475 26.95 1.37 -6.33
N GLU A 476 26.31 2.43 -6.82
CA GLU A 476 25.83 3.57 -6.04
C GLU A 476 24.69 3.16 -5.10
N VAL A 477 23.72 2.38 -5.59
CA VAL A 477 22.63 1.81 -4.77
C VAL A 477 23.21 0.90 -3.71
N ALA A 478 24.09 -0.03 -4.09
CA ALA A 478 24.75 -0.93 -3.15
C ALA A 478 25.52 -0.18 -2.04
N ALA A 479 26.12 0.97 -2.36
CA ALA A 479 26.84 1.79 -1.41
C ALA A 479 25.92 2.54 -0.44
N GLU A 480 24.79 3.07 -0.92
CA GLU A 480 23.80 3.71 -0.06
C GLU A 480 23.02 2.68 0.79
N LEU A 481 22.77 1.47 0.29
CA LEU A 481 22.20 0.37 1.09
C LEU A 481 23.07 0.01 2.29
N ARG A 482 24.39 -0.15 2.11
CA ARG A 482 25.32 -0.38 3.24
C ARG A 482 25.43 0.79 4.22
N ARG A 483 25.05 2.01 3.79
CA ARG A 483 24.96 3.16 4.70
C ARG A 483 23.64 3.12 5.46
N PHE A 484 22.55 2.77 4.78
CA PHE A 484 21.24 2.66 5.38
C PHE A 484 21.18 1.51 6.40
N GLU A 485 21.76 0.35 6.09
CA GLU A 485 21.91 -0.78 7.01
C GLU A 485 22.69 -0.38 8.27
N ARG A 486 23.87 0.24 8.12
CA ARG A 486 24.64 0.74 9.29
C ARG A 486 23.93 1.83 10.06
N TYR A 487 23.12 2.64 9.37
CA TYR A 487 22.28 3.64 10.02
C TYR A 487 21.21 2.96 10.89
N LEU A 488 20.59 1.89 10.39
CA LEU A 488 19.62 1.07 11.10
C LEU A 488 20.23 0.31 12.30
N ASP A 489 21.39 -0.31 12.13
CA ASP A 489 22.15 -0.98 13.20
C ASP A 489 22.50 -0.01 14.36
N GLY A 490 22.83 1.24 14.02
CA GLY A 490 23.03 2.30 15.00
C GLY A 490 21.83 2.54 15.92
N PHE A 491 20.59 2.23 15.52
CA PHE A 491 19.42 2.36 16.41
C PHE A 491 19.34 1.27 17.48
N MET A 492 19.81 0.07 17.16
CA MET A 492 19.83 -1.03 18.12
C MET A 492 20.89 -0.79 19.19
N THR A 493 22.03 -0.23 18.79
CA THR A 493 23.23 -0.13 19.63
C THR A 493 23.45 1.25 20.25
N GLU A 494 23.04 2.34 19.59
CA GLU A 494 23.22 3.72 20.05
C GLU A 494 21.88 4.37 20.45
N TYR A 495 21.92 5.24 21.48
CA TYR A 495 20.73 5.96 21.98
C TYR A 495 20.04 6.69 20.82
N PRO A 496 18.69 6.64 20.69
CA PRO A 496 17.99 7.01 19.47
C PRO A 496 18.40 8.41 18.98
N PRO A 497 18.70 8.57 17.68
CA PRO A 497 18.99 9.85 17.07
C PRO A 497 17.92 10.89 17.40
N ALA A 498 18.34 12.12 17.68
CA ALA A 498 17.46 13.27 17.87
C ALA A 498 16.49 13.53 16.70
N ALA A 499 16.66 12.83 15.56
CA ALA A 499 15.76 12.84 14.42
C ALA A 499 14.33 12.41 14.78
N PHE A 500 14.14 11.52 15.76
CA PHE A 500 12.81 11.07 16.20
C PHE A 500 12.04 12.12 17.03
N ASP A 501 12.74 13.10 17.63
CA ASP A 501 12.08 14.18 18.36
C ASP A 501 11.23 15.09 17.44
N ARG A 502 11.53 15.14 16.14
CA ARG A 502 11.06 16.20 15.25
C ARG A 502 9.62 16.00 14.73
N PRO A 503 9.24 14.82 14.19
CA PRO A 503 7.86 14.57 13.74
C PRO A 503 6.86 14.60 14.89
N TYR A 504 7.26 14.09 16.06
CA TYR A 504 6.37 13.92 17.22
C TYR A 504 6.23 15.20 18.07
N ARG A 505 7.18 16.16 17.98
CA ARG A 505 7.03 17.48 18.64
C ARG A 505 5.89 18.32 18.05
N GLU A 506 5.58 18.16 16.77
CA GLU A 506 4.53 18.95 16.12
C GLU A 506 3.11 18.54 16.56
N ALA A 507 2.94 17.32 17.09
CA ALA A 507 1.68 16.80 17.62
C ALA A 507 1.33 17.27 19.05
N GLY A 508 2.15 18.14 19.67
CA GLY A 508 1.90 18.66 21.02
C GLY A 508 2.24 17.69 22.16
N ALA A 509 2.71 16.48 21.86
CA ALA A 509 3.31 15.58 22.84
C ALA A 509 4.74 16.08 23.16
N SER A 510 5.03 16.29 24.44
CA SER A 510 6.44 16.45 24.85
C SER A 510 7.13 15.11 24.66
N PRO A 511 8.28 15.04 23.94
CA PRO A 511 9.05 13.80 23.85
C PRO A 511 9.33 13.35 25.28
N SER A 512 8.79 12.20 25.68
CA SER A 512 9.27 11.58 26.91
C SER A 512 10.73 11.21 26.66
N ALA A 513 11.60 11.39 27.65
CA ALA A 513 13.01 11.01 27.53
C ALA A 513 13.24 9.48 27.37
N ALA A 514 12.20 8.70 27.08
CA ALA A 514 12.20 7.24 27.02
C ALA A 514 11.42 6.59 25.87
N GLY A 515 10.71 7.33 25.00
CA GLY A 515 9.88 6.74 23.93
C GLY A 515 10.36 7.14 22.54
N ALA A 516 11.43 6.53 22.06
CA ALA A 516 11.71 6.52 20.64
C ALA A 516 11.10 5.25 20.06
N TYR A 517 10.27 5.41 19.03
CA TYR A 517 9.46 4.40 18.36
C TYR A 517 8.11 4.07 18.99
N ALA A 518 7.10 4.02 18.13
CA ALA A 518 5.70 3.78 18.46
C ALA A 518 5.45 2.34 18.99
N GLY A 519 6.00 2.01 20.16
CA GLY A 519 5.98 0.67 20.75
C GLY A 519 7.07 -0.29 20.26
N TYR A 520 8.13 0.22 19.62
CA TYR A 520 9.33 -0.56 19.30
C TYR A 520 10.48 -0.20 20.24
N ARG A 521 11.38 -1.15 20.44
CA ARG A 521 12.47 -1.05 21.41
C ARG A 521 13.81 -1.45 20.79
N ASN A 522 14.89 -1.06 21.45
CA ASN A 522 16.21 -1.64 21.22
C ASN A 522 16.52 -2.75 22.25
N GLU A 523 17.70 -3.38 22.14
CA GLU A 523 18.12 -4.49 23.03
C GLU A 523 18.17 -4.09 24.51
N ALA A 524 18.46 -2.82 24.81
CA ALA A 524 18.48 -2.29 26.15
C ALA A 524 17.08 -1.96 26.71
N GLY A 525 16.02 -2.17 25.93
CA GLY A 525 14.64 -1.79 26.26
C GLY A 525 14.35 -0.29 26.13
N ALA A 526 15.28 0.50 25.56
CA ALA A 526 15.01 1.90 25.24
C ALA A 526 13.99 1.98 24.09
N GLY A 527 13.10 2.98 24.15
CA GLY A 527 11.94 3.07 23.26
C GLY A 527 10.59 2.82 23.95
N ARG A 528 10.61 2.65 25.28
CA ARG A 528 9.43 2.41 26.10
C ARG A 528 8.31 3.45 25.89
N VAL A 529 7.11 2.92 25.69
CA VAL A 529 5.84 3.64 25.79
C VAL A 529 5.68 4.22 27.20
N THR A 530 5.58 5.53 27.35
CA THR A 530 5.43 6.18 28.67
C THR A 530 4.00 6.58 29.02
N MET A 531 3.04 6.45 28.09
CA MET A 531 1.64 6.83 28.29
C MET A 531 0.73 5.60 28.17
N GLY A 532 -0.21 5.44 29.10
CA GLY A 532 -1.14 4.30 29.15
C GLY A 532 -0.53 3.01 29.73
N VAL A 533 0.65 2.61 29.25
CA VAL A 533 1.37 1.40 29.71
C VAL A 533 2.47 1.75 30.71
N GLY A 534 2.13 2.50 31.76
CA GLY A 534 3.10 2.88 32.82
C GLY A 534 3.78 1.68 33.51
N SER A 535 3.22 0.50 33.29
CA SER A 535 3.61 -0.81 33.78
C SER A 535 4.58 -1.58 32.89
N ALA A 536 4.84 -1.16 31.65
CA ALA A 536 5.70 -1.90 30.71
C ALA A 536 7.08 -2.21 31.32
N PRO A 537 7.58 -3.46 31.23
CA PRO A 537 8.83 -3.85 31.85
C PRO A 537 10.00 -3.07 31.23
N ALA A 538 10.95 -2.65 32.07
CA ALA A 538 12.10 -1.85 31.63
C ALA A 538 13.04 -2.61 30.71
N GLN A 539 13.17 -3.92 30.93
CA GLN A 539 13.89 -4.83 30.05
C GLN A 539 12.88 -5.62 29.22
N LEU A 540 13.23 -5.88 27.96
CA LEU A 540 12.48 -6.81 27.13
C LEU A 540 12.52 -8.19 27.79
N PRO A 541 11.37 -8.85 27.97
CA PRO A 541 11.34 -10.28 28.25
C PRO A 541 11.90 -11.01 27.03
N ASN A 542 12.82 -11.97 27.23
CA ASN A 542 13.38 -12.83 26.18
C ASN A 542 13.92 -12.13 24.91
N PRO A 543 14.84 -11.15 25.02
CA PRO A 543 15.37 -10.46 23.85
C PRO A 543 16.33 -11.32 23.02
N GLU A 544 16.83 -12.43 23.57
CA GLU A 544 17.81 -13.33 22.95
C GLU A 544 17.17 -14.61 22.39
N GLY A 545 15.85 -14.64 22.19
CA GLY A 545 15.16 -15.81 21.66
C GLY A 545 15.85 -16.35 20.39
N ASP A 546 16.08 -17.65 20.30
CA ASP A 546 16.78 -18.28 19.17
C ASP A 546 15.87 -18.27 17.92
N PRO A 547 16.13 -17.41 16.90
CA PRO A 547 15.25 -17.29 15.76
C PRO A 547 15.21 -18.57 14.92
N GLU A 548 16.25 -19.41 14.97
CA GLU A 548 16.26 -20.69 14.24
C GLU A 548 15.30 -21.69 14.89
N ALA A 549 15.29 -21.78 16.23
CA ALA A 549 14.35 -22.63 16.94
C ALA A 549 12.90 -22.19 16.70
N TRP A 550 12.63 -20.89 16.74
CA TRP A 550 11.31 -20.34 16.45
C TRP A 550 10.91 -20.46 14.98
N ARG A 551 11.86 -20.49 14.04
CA ARG A 551 11.58 -20.77 12.62
C ARG A 551 11.03 -22.18 12.44
N ASP A 552 11.65 -23.18 13.05
CA ASP A 552 11.18 -24.57 12.91
C ASP A 552 9.82 -24.76 13.56
N ALA A 553 9.60 -24.16 14.74
CA ALA A 553 8.29 -24.13 15.38
C ALA A 553 7.23 -23.40 14.54
N ALA A 554 7.57 -22.27 13.92
CA ALA A 554 6.68 -21.52 13.04
C ALA A 554 6.32 -22.29 11.77
N GLY A 555 7.27 -22.99 11.15
CA GLY A 555 6.99 -23.87 10.01
C GLY A 555 5.99 -24.97 10.37
N ALA A 556 6.21 -25.65 11.50
CA ALA A 556 5.29 -26.67 12.00
C ALA A 556 3.91 -26.10 12.34
N VAL A 557 3.85 -24.88 12.88
CA VAL A 557 2.59 -24.16 13.12
C VAL A 557 1.80 -23.98 11.84
N LEU A 558 2.41 -23.49 10.77
CA LEU A 558 1.67 -23.27 9.52
C LEU A 558 1.12 -24.58 8.96
N ASP A 559 1.93 -25.64 8.97
CA ASP A 559 1.49 -26.97 8.53
C ASP A 559 0.33 -27.51 9.39
N LEU A 560 0.42 -27.37 10.71
CA LEU A 560 -0.60 -27.83 11.64
C LEU A 560 -1.87 -26.97 11.60
N TYR A 561 -1.70 -25.66 11.56
CA TYR A 561 -2.77 -24.69 11.40
C TYR A 561 -3.56 -25.02 10.14
N ASP A 562 -2.91 -25.10 8.97
CA ASP A 562 -3.54 -25.47 7.71
C ASP A 562 -4.24 -26.84 7.79
N SER A 563 -3.67 -27.81 8.52
CA SER A 563 -4.28 -29.12 8.72
C SER A 563 -5.49 -29.12 9.66
N SER A 564 -5.54 -28.16 10.59
CA SER A 564 -6.57 -28.00 11.63
C SER A 564 -7.76 -27.17 11.18
N GLN A 565 -7.58 -26.34 10.15
CA GLN A 565 -8.62 -25.50 9.53
C GLN A 565 -9.73 -26.32 8.82
N GLY A 566 -9.89 -27.62 9.10
CA GLY A 566 -10.87 -28.46 8.43
C GLY A 566 -10.63 -28.59 6.92
N SER A 567 -11.67 -28.97 6.19
CA SER A 567 -11.69 -28.94 4.73
C SER A 567 -13.00 -28.33 4.29
N ALA A 568 -13.02 -27.56 3.21
CA ALA A 568 -14.25 -27.03 2.63
C ALA A 568 -14.49 -27.60 1.23
N ALA A 569 -15.77 -27.82 0.91
CA ALA A 569 -16.24 -28.23 -0.41
C ALA A 569 -17.05 -27.09 -1.01
N LEU A 570 -16.43 -26.27 -1.87
CA LEU A 570 -16.97 -24.99 -2.32
C LEU A 570 -17.22 -24.98 -3.83
N LEU A 571 -18.38 -24.47 -4.23
CA LEU A 571 -18.62 -24.10 -5.63
C LEU A 571 -18.80 -22.58 -5.72
N LEU A 572 -17.89 -21.91 -6.44
CA LEU A 572 -17.95 -20.47 -6.66
C LEU A 572 -18.76 -20.19 -7.91
N ALA A 573 -19.85 -19.44 -7.81
CA ALA A 573 -20.66 -19.01 -8.94
C ALA A 573 -20.56 -17.48 -9.09
N VAL A 574 -20.00 -17.02 -10.22
CA VAL A 574 -19.79 -15.58 -10.47
C VAL A 574 -20.78 -15.04 -11.49
N ASP A 575 -21.51 -13.99 -11.11
CA ASP A 575 -22.41 -13.24 -11.97
C ASP A 575 -21.64 -12.36 -12.96
N ARG A 576 -21.91 -12.55 -14.25
CA ARG A 576 -21.35 -11.85 -15.41
C ARG A 576 -22.41 -11.05 -16.18
N SER A 577 -23.54 -10.79 -15.54
CA SER A 577 -24.57 -9.91 -16.08
C SER A 577 -24.02 -8.49 -16.25
N SER A 578 -24.62 -7.75 -17.17
CA SER A 578 -24.23 -6.37 -17.48
C SER A 578 -24.50 -5.40 -16.34
N SER A 579 -25.37 -5.74 -15.37
CA SER A 579 -25.54 -4.95 -14.13
C SER A 579 -24.28 -4.94 -13.28
N MET A 580 -23.53 -6.05 -13.25
CA MET A 580 -22.22 -6.13 -12.59
C MET A 580 -21.20 -5.17 -13.21
N GLY A 581 -21.37 -4.81 -14.48
CA GLY A 581 -20.52 -3.83 -15.16
C GLY A 581 -20.81 -2.36 -14.78
N THR A 582 -21.92 -2.08 -14.09
CA THR A 582 -22.35 -0.71 -13.75
C THR A 582 -22.75 -0.59 -12.27
N PRO A 583 -22.01 0.21 -11.46
CA PRO A 583 -20.80 0.95 -11.78
C PRO A 583 -19.59 0.04 -12.03
N ASN A 584 -18.53 0.58 -12.64
CA ASN A 584 -17.34 -0.16 -13.10
C ASN A 584 -16.58 -0.98 -12.01
N ARG A 585 -16.99 -0.91 -10.73
CA ARG A 585 -16.33 -1.59 -9.61
C ARG A 585 -16.98 -2.89 -9.17
N LYS A 586 -18.30 -3.07 -9.28
CA LYS A 586 -19.01 -4.25 -8.74
C LYS A 586 -18.40 -5.57 -9.24
N PHE A 587 -18.23 -5.69 -10.55
CA PHE A 587 -17.64 -6.88 -11.14
C PHE A 587 -16.17 -7.08 -10.73
N ALA A 588 -15.39 -6.00 -10.62
CA ALA A 588 -14.01 -6.10 -10.14
C ALA A 588 -13.97 -6.59 -8.69
N THR A 589 -14.78 -6.03 -7.80
CA THR A 589 -14.92 -6.49 -6.41
C THR A 589 -15.34 -7.95 -6.33
N ALA A 590 -16.34 -8.38 -7.12
CA ALA A 590 -16.76 -9.77 -7.16
C ALA A 590 -15.65 -10.73 -7.62
N LEU A 591 -14.85 -10.33 -8.61
CA LEU A 591 -13.70 -11.12 -9.06
C LEU A 591 -12.58 -11.14 -8.02
N GLU A 592 -12.33 -10.03 -7.34
CA GLU A 592 -11.32 -9.94 -6.27
C GLU A 592 -11.72 -10.80 -5.07
N GLU A 593 -12.97 -10.74 -4.61
CA GLU A 593 -13.52 -11.62 -3.57
C GLU A 593 -13.36 -13.10 -3.95
N ALA A 594 -13.81 -13.49 -5.14
CA ALA A 594 -13.69 -14.87 -5.60
C ALA A 594 -12.22 -15.32 -5.74
N ALA A 595 -11.34 -14.42 -6.19
CA ALA A 595 -9.92 -14.71 -6.33
C ALA A 595 -9.22 -14.84 -4.98
N VAL A 596 -9.56 -14.01 -3.99
CA VAL A 596 -9.03 -14.12 -2.62
C VAL A 596 -9.48 -15.45 -2.00
N LEU A 597 -10.79 -15.78 -2.09
CA LEU A 597 -11.30 -17.07 -1.61
C LEU A 597 -10.51 -18.24 -2.21
N ALA A 598 -10.33 -18.22 -3.54
CA ALA A 598 -9.61 -19.28 -4.24
C ALA A 598 -8.13 -19.36 -3.84
N GLN A 599 -7.47 -18.22 -3.58
CA GLN A 599 -6.07 -18.17 -3.15
C GLN A 599 -5.86 -18.63 -1.70
N SER A 600 -6.83 -18.36 -0.83
CA SER A 600 -6.79 -18.71 0.59
C SER A 600 -7.27 -20.13 0.88
N ALA A 601 -7.88 -20.79 -0.11
CA ALA A 601 -8.22 -22.20 -0.02
C ALA A 601 -6.96 -23.06 0.11
N GLY A 602 -6.95 -23.90 1.12
CA GLY A 602 -5.85 -24.78 1.46
C GLY A 602 -5.86 -26.05 0.61
N PRO A 603 -4.83 -26.90 0.73
CA PRO A 603 -4.68 -28.11 -0.07
C PRO A 603 -5.77 -29.17 0.19
N ARG A 604 -6.53 -29.04 1.29
CA ARG A 604 -7.64 -29.93 1.66
C ARG A 604 -8.99 -29.43 1.13
N ASP A 605 -9.07 -28.15 0.79
CA ASP A 605 -10.27 -27.58 0.22
C ASP A 605 -10.42 -28.05 -1.23
N ALA A 606 -11.67 -28.17 -1.65
CA ALA A 606 -11.99 -28.50 -3.01
C ALA A 606 -12.90 -27.43 -3.59
N LEU A 607 -12.49 -26.88 -4.72
CA LEU A 607 -13.08 -25.69 -5.30
C LEU A 607 -13.56 -25.96 -6.71
N GLY A 608 -14.80 -25.57 -7.00
CA GLY A 608 -15.33 -25.45 -8.36
C GLY A 608 -15.54 -23.98 -8.74
N LEU A 609 -15.55 -23.69 -10.04
CA LEU A 609 -15.89 -22.37 -10.56
C LEU A 609 -16.95 -22.47 -11.65
N TRP A 610 -18.05 -21.77 -11.44
CA TRP A 610 -19.11 -21.50 -12.39
C TRP A 610 -19.15 -20.01 -12.73
N ALA A 611 -19.57 -19.73 -13.95
CA ALA A 611 -19.96 -18.39 -14.37
C ALA A 611 -21.36 -18.41 -14.95
N PHE A 612 -22.14 -17.36 -14.66
CA PHE A 612 -23.51 -17.21 -15.16
C PHE A 612 -23.80 -15.74 -15.48
N PRO A 613 -24.73 -15.43 -16.37
CA PRO A 613 -25.37 -16.33 -17.33
C PRO A 613 -24.42 -16.79 -18.47
N GLN A 614 -24.69 -17.95 -19.08
CA GLN A 614 -23.96 -18.56 -20.20
C GLN A 614 -24.33 -17.89 -21.53
N GLY A 615 -25.61 -17.54 -21.70
CA GLY A 615 -26.20 -16.96 -22.89
C GLY A 615 -26.28 -15.43 -22.88
N ARG A 616 -26.82 -14.88 -23.97
CA ARG A 616 -27.25 -13.46 -24.04
C ARG A 616 -28.75 -13.31 -23.75
N GLY A 617 -29.45 -14.40 -23.49
CA GLY A 617 -30.89 -14.38 -23.27
C GLY A 617 -31.21 -15.06 -21.94
N PRO A 618 -32.34 -14.70 -21.31
CA PRO A 618 -32.75 -15.30 -20.05
C PRO A 618 -33.17 -16.76 -20.28
N SER A 619 -32.26 -17.69 -20.00
CA SER A 619 -32.54 -19.13 -19.92
C SER A 619 -32.46 -19.56 -18.46
N ALA A 620 -33.30 -20.51 -18.06
CA ALA A 620 -33.30 -21.03 -16.70
C ALA A 620 -32.06 -21.88 -16.39
N ALA A 621 -31.45 -22.54 -17.39
CA ALA A 621 -30.28 -23.40 -17.22
C ALA A 621 -29.05 -22.75 -17.87
N ASP A 622 -28.50 -21.71 -17.23
CA ASP A 622 -27.51 -20.81 -17.86
C ASP A 622 -26.21 -20.65 -17.04
N ALA A 623 -25.86 -21.61 -16.17
CA ALA A 623 -24.53 -21.65 -15.58
C ALA A 623 -23.55 -22.44 -16.47
N THR A 624 -22.32 -21.95 -16.61
CA THR A 624 -21.21 -22.68 -17.25
C THR A 624 -20.19 -23.07 -16.20
N ALA A 625 -19.94 -24.37 -16.06
CA ALA A 625 -18.78 -24.86 -15.32
C ALA A 625 -17.50 -24.48 -16.07
N LEU A 626 -16.66 -23.66 -15.44
CA LEU A 626 -15.35 -23.26 -15.93
C LEU A 626 -14.25 -24.13 -15.33
N VAL A 627 -14.40 -24.48 -14.06
CA VAL A 627 -13.49 -25.36 -13.33
C VAL A 627 -14.32 -26.42 -12.61
N ASP A 628 -13.98 -27.68 -12.83
CA ASP A 628 -14.60 -28.81 -12.14
C ASP A 628 -14.25 -28.75 -10.65
N PRO A 629 -15.20 -28.97 -9.72
CA PRO A 629 -14.96 -28.92 -8.29
C PRO A 629 -13.92 -29.90 -7.74
N GLN A 630 -13.34 -30.78 -8.56
CA GLN A 630 -12.20 -31.63 -8.19
C GLN A 630 -10.83 -30.94 -8.17
N VAL A 631 -10.75 -29.65 -8.55
CA VAL A 631 -9.49 -28.93 -8.58
C VAL A 631 -9.12 -28.45 -7.18
N ARG A 632 -7.95 -28.91 -6.70
CA ARG A 632 -7.36 -28.51 -5.41
C ARG A 632 -6.39 -27.33 -5.51
N THR A 633 -6.32 -26.68 -6.69
CA THR A 633 -5.40 -25.56 -6.93
C THR A 633 -6.17 -24.27 -7.23
N GLY A 634 -6.14 -23.34 -6.28
CA GLY A 634 -6.73 -22.01 -6.44
C GLY A 634 -6.23 -21.24 -7.67
N GLY A 635 -4.97 -21.47 -8.07
CA GLY A 635 -4.35 -20.80 -9.22
C GLY A 635 -5.10 -20.99 -10.55
N LEU A 636 -5.71 -22.15 -10.79
CA LEU A 636 -6.52 -22.37 -11.99
C LEU A 636 -7.78 -21.49 -11.97
N ILE A 637 -8.46 -21.43 -10.83
CA ILE A 637 -9.66 -20.63 -10.63
C ILE A 637 -9.35 -19.14 -10.81
N VAL A 638 -8.27 -18.64 -10.20
CA VAL A 638 -7.84 -17.23 -10.36
C VAL A 638 -7.60 -16.88 -11.83
N ARG A 639 -6.98 -17.78 -12.60
CA ARG A 639 -6.75 -17.59 -14.03
C ARG A 639 -8.06 -17.51 -14.82
N GLU A 640 -9.01 -18.41 -14.55
CA GLU A 640 -10.31 -18.40 -15.22
C GLU A 640 -11.14 -17.18 -14.80
N LEU A 641 -11.08 -16.75 -13.54
CA LEU A 641 -11.69 -15.51 -13.03
C LEU A 641 -11.19 -14.28 -13.79
N ALA A 642 -9.87 -14.17 -14.01
CA ALA A 642 -9.26 -13.06 -14.74
C ALA A 642 -9.71 -12.97 -16.22
N ALA A 643 -10.26 -14.05 -16.80
CA ALA A 643 -10.77 -14.09 -18.16
C ALA A 643 -12.27 -13.70 -18.26
N LEU A 644 -12.95 -13.47 -17.14
CA LEU A 644 -14.37 -13.13 -17.13
C LEU A 644 -14.61 -11.64 -17.45
N ALA A 645 -15.78 -11.36 -18.01
CA ALA A 645 -16.26 -10.01 -18.32
C ALA A 645 -17.78 -9.93 -18.11
N PRO A 646 -18.33 -8.78 -17.66
CA PRO A 646 -19.76 -8.61 -17.35
C PRO A 646 -20.54 -8.23 -18.62
N ASP A 647 -20.62 -9.15 -19.59
CA ASP A 647 -21.08 -8.87 -20.96
C ASP A 647 -22.43 -9.50 -21.32
N ARG A 648 -23.18 -9.99 -20.32
CA ARG A 648 -24.40 -10.78 -20.54
C ARG A 648 -25.69 -10.11 -20.03
N GLU A 649 -26.83 -10.56 -20.53
CA GLU A 649 -28.14 -9.98 -20.16
C GLU A 649 -28.85 -10.87 -19.13
N ALA A 650 -29.45 -10.23 -18.12
CA ALA A 650 -30.24 -10.81 -17.03
C ALA A 650 -29.50 -11.77 -16.06
N THR A 651 -30.05 -11.87 -14.84
CA THR A 651 -29.49 -12.66 -13.74
C THR A 651 -30.53 -13.68 -13.26
N PRO A 652 -30.54 -14.93 -13.76
CA PRO A 652 -31.44 -15.98 -13.29
C PRO A 652 -30.96 -16.54 -11.94
N LEU A 653 -30.91 -15.68 -10.90
CA LEU A 653 -30.24 -16.00 -9.63
C LEU A 653 -30.86 -17.21 -8.93
N ARG A 654 -32.19 -17.31 -8.93
CA ARG A 654 -32.93 -18.40 -8.28
C ARG A 654 -32.62 -19.77 -8.90
N GLU A 655 -32.46 -19.79 -10.21
CA GLU A 655 -32.07 -20.98 -10.96
C GLU A 655 -30.62 -21.36 -10.69
N VAL A 656 -29.71 -20.38 -10.73
CA VAL A 656 -28.29 -20.60 -10.42
C VAL A 656 -28.10 -21.14 -9.01
N VAL A 657 -28.82 -20.59 -8.03
CA VAL A 657 -28.79 -21.07 -6.65
C VAL A 657 -29.29 -22.52 -6.56
N ALA A 658 -30.43 -22.84 -7.17
CA ALA A 658 -30.98 -24.19 -7.12
C ALA A 658 -30.13 -25.23 -7.88
N GLU A 659 -29.68 -24.90 -9.09
CA GLU A 659 -28.86 -25.78 -9.93
C GLU A 659 -27.44 -25.93 -9.38
N GLY A 660 -26.86 -24.86 -8.84
CA GLY A 660 -25.56 -24.89 -8.18
C GLY A 660 -25.57 -25.76 -6.93
N ALA A 661 -26.62 -25.66 -6.11
CA ALA A 661 -26.79 -26.51 -4.94
C ALA A 661 -26.91 -27.99 -5.33
N GLU A 662 -27.74 -28.33 -6.32
CA GLU A 662 -27.86 -29.70 -6.81
C GLU A 662 -26.56 -30.26 -7.40
N ALA A 663 -25.83 -29.45 -8.17
CA ALA A 663 -24.56 -29.87 -8.75
C ALA A 663 -23.48 -30.09 -7.68
N LEU A 664 -23.44 -29.22 -6.67
CA LEU A 664 -22.50 -29.34 -5.56
C LEU A 664 -22.85 -30.57 -4.69
N ALA A 665 -24.12 -30.82 -4.41
CA ALA A 665 -24.57 -32.03 -3.70
C ALA A 665 -24.20 -33.30 -4.47
N ALA A 666 -24.49 -33.35 -5.77
CA ALA A 666 -24.13 -34.48 -6.62
C ALA A 666 -22.62 -34.73 -6.70
N TRP A 667 -21.83 -33.65 -6.65
CA TRP A 667 -20.37 -33.75 -6.58
C TRP A 667 -19.89 -34.27 -5.23
N ALA A 668 -20.43 -33.76 -4.12
CA ALA A 668 -20.11 -34.24 -2.78
C ALA A 668 -20.41 -35.75 -2.64
N ASP A 669 -21.55 -36.21 -3.15
CA ASP A 669 -21.93 -37.63 -3.19
C ASP A 669 -21.01 -38.50 -4.05
N ALA A 670 -20.42 -37.92 -5.10
CA ALA A 670 -19.55 -38.62 -6.05
C ALA A 670 -18.08 -38.65 -5.62
N ARG A 671 -17.71 -37.93 -4.56
CA ARG A 671 -16.32 -37.85 -4.10
C ARG A 671 -15.87 -39.26 -3.65
N PRO A 672 -14.73 -39.78 -4.14
CA PRO A 672 -14.18 -40.99 -3.58
C PRO A 672 -13.96 -40.76 -2.08
N GLU A 673 -14.34 -41.73 -1.23
CA GLU A 673 -13.90 -41.74 0.17
C GLU A 673 -12.37 -41.59 0.14
N GLU A 674 -11.86 -40.45 0.60
CA GLU A 674 -10.42 -40.24 0.65
C GLU A 674 -9.87 -41.24 1.66
N ASP A 675 -8.94 -42.09 1.20
CA ASP A 675 -8.24 -43.00 2.10
C ASP A 675 -7.64 -42.15 3.23
N PRO A 676 -7.91 -42.47 4.51
CA PRO A 676 -7.37 -41.72 5.62
C PRO A 676 -5.84 -41.65 5.47
N PRO A 677 -5.22 -40.49 5.78
CA PRO A 677 -3.78 -40.32 5.59
C PRO A 677 -3.01 -41.48 6.22
N GLU A 678 -2.10 -42.10 5.45
CA GLU A 678 -1.27 -43.21 5.92
C GLU A 678 -0.52 -42.79 7.20
N GLY A 679 -0.94 -43.30 8.35
CA GLY A 679 -0.37 -42.93 9.65
C GLY A 679 -1.38 -42.43 10.70
N ALA A 680 -2.64 -42.17 10.32
CA ALA A 680 -3.70 -42.02 11.30
C ALA A 680 -3.96 -43.39 11.96
N ASP A 681 -3.45 -43.57 13.18
CA ASP A 681 -3.62 -44.81 13.93
C ASP A 681 -5.10 -45.20 13.97
N ALA A 682 -5.41 -46.43 13.53
CA ALA A 682 -6.76 -46.97 13.32
C ALA A 682 -7.62 -47.12 14.60
N GLY A 683 -7.26 -46.43 15.68
CA GLY A 683 -7.93 -46.45 16.99
C GLY A 683 -8.96 -45.34 17.21
N GLY A 684 -9.00 -44.30 16.36
CA GLY A 684 -9.99 -43.23 16.42
C GLY A 684 -11.20 -43.51 15.51
N GLU A 685 -12.28 -44.08 16.05
CA GLU A 685 -13.52 -44.40 15.31
C GLU A 685 -14.38 -43.15 14.98
N GLN A 686 -13.80 -41.95 15.07
CA GLN A 686 -14.41 -40.71 14.58
C GLN A 686 -13.96 -40.50 13.14
N GLY A 687 -14.66 -41.14 12.19
CA GLY A 687 -14.52 -40.78 10.79
C GLY A 687 -14.77 -39.29 10.64
N ALA A 688 -13.79 -38.56 10.10
CA ALA A 688 -13.93 -37.14 9.80
C ALA A 688 -15.23 -36.97 9.00
N ALA A 689 -16.21 -36.29 9.60
CA ALA A 689 -17.46 -36.00 8.91
C ALA A 689 -17.09 -35.27 7.62
N ALA A 690 -17.64 -35.71 6.49
CA ALA A 690 -17.45 -34.99 5.24
C ALA A 690 -17.97 -33.56 5.43
N ALA A 691 -17.11 -32.57 5.16
CA ALA A 691 -17.45 -31.17 5.32
C ALA A 691 -18.73 -30.83 4.57
N GLU A 692 -19.60 -30.01 5.19
CA GLU A 692 -20.84 -29.60 4.56
C GLU A 692 -20.53 -28.80 3.26
N PRO A 693 -21.08 -29.20 2.10
CA PRO A 693 -20.85 -28.47 0.86
C PRO A 693 -21.50 -27.07 0.89
N VAL A 694 -20.75 -26.05 0.46
CA VAL A 694 -21.19 -24.65 0.41
C VAL A 694 -21.14 -24.08 -1.01
N LEU A 695 -22.27 -23.60 -1.52
CA LEU A 695 -22.35 -22.82 -2.75
C LEU A 695 -22.13 -21.34 -2.43
N VAL A 696 -21.14 -20.72 -3.06
CA VAL A 696 -20.84 -19.29 -2.90
C VAL A 696 -21.22 -18.54 -4.19
N VAL A 697 -22.12 -17.57 -4.11
CA VAL A 697 -22.62 -16.84 -5.29
C VAL A 697 -22.25 -15.37 -5.18
N PHE A 698 -21.45 -14.86 -6.12
CA PHE A 698 -21.05 -13.46 -6.20
C PHE A 698 -21.97 -12.71 -7.17
N THR A 699 -22.79 -11.77 -6.68
CA THR A 699 -23.83 -11.09 -7.49
C THR A 699 -24.18 -9.70 -6.95
N ASP A 700 -24.77 -8.84 -7.78
CA ASP A 700 -25.31 -7.53 -7.38
C ASP A 700 -26.84 -7.52 -7.18
N GLY A 701 -27.49 -8.69 -7.22
CA GLY A 701 -28.93 -8.86 -7.00
C GLY A 701 -29.65 -9.46 -8.21
N VAL A 702 -30.98 -9.49 -8.17
CA VAL A 702 -31.78 -10.14 -9.24
C VAL A 702 -32.34 -9.14 -10.25
N GLY A 703 -32.29 -9.53 -11.53
CA GLY A 703 -33.22 -9.06 -12.54
C GLY A 703 -34.16 -10.20 -12.92
N GLU A 704 -35.47 -10.04 -12.75
CA GLU A 704 -36.42 -11.07 -13.16
C GLU A 704 -36.26 -11.39 -14.65
N PRO A 705 -36.00 -12.64 -15.03
CA PRO A 705 -35.93 -13.01 -16.43
C PRO A 705 -37.27 -12.73 -17.11
N ALA A 706 -37.25 -12.17 -18.32
CA ALA A 706 -38.45 -11.74 -19.05
C ALA A 706 -39.48 -12.86 -19.33
N GLY A 707 -39.09 -14.12 -19.18
CA GLY A 707 -39.95 -15.30 -19.34
C GLY A 707 -40.60 -15.82 -18.05
N GLY A 708 -40.33 -15.18 -16.90
CA GLY A 708 -40.61 -15.75 -15.57
C GLY A 708 -39.55 -16.79 -15.19
N GLY A 709 -39.02 -16.65 -13.97
CA GLY A 709 -38.04 -17.59 -13.41
C GLY A 709 -38.68 -18.58 -12.43
N LEU A 710 -37.86 -19.36 -11.74
CA LEU A 710 -38.29 -20.14 -10.58
C LEU A 710 -38.96 -19.25 -9.53
N SER A 711 -40.05 -19.75 -8.94
CA SER A 711 -40.65 -19.12 -7.75
C SER A 711 -39.77 -19.37 -6.53
N ALA A 712 -39.87 -18.51 -5.51
CA ALA A 712 -39.16 -18.71 -4.24
C ALA A 712 -39.48 -20.09 -3.63
N ASP A 713 -40.74 -20.50 -3.60
CA ASP A 713 -41.15 -21.83 -3.12
C ASP A 713 -40.45 -22.98 -3.88
N ALA A 714 -40.31 -22.86 -5.20
CA ALA A 714 -39.67 -23.90 -6.02
C ALA A 714 -38.15 -23.91 -5.83
N THR A 715 -37.54 -22.75 -5.55
CA THR A 715 -36.13 -22.68 -5.16
C THR A 715 -35.91 -23.27 -3.78
N ALA A 716 -36.76 -22.97 -2.80
CA ALA A 716 -36.71 -23.53 -1.45
C ALA A 716 -36.82 -25.07 -1.47
N ASP A 717 -37.82 -25.63 -2.18
CA ASP A 717 -37.99 -27.08 -2.32
C ASP A 717 -36.73 -27.77 -2.86
N ARG A 718 -36.00 -27.13 -3.80
CA ARG A 718 -34.76 -27.67 -4.38
C ARG A 718 -33.57 -27.54 -3.42
N LEU A 719 -33.47 -26.45 -2.67
CA LEU A 719 -32.44 -26.26 -1.65
C LEU A 719 -32.60 -27.27 -0.51
N ASP A 720 -33.82 -27.48 -0.02
CA ASP A 720 -34.13 -28.49 1.00
C ASP A 720 -33.77 -29.91 0.52
N ALA A 721 -33.99 -30.20 -0.77
CA ALA A 721 -33.63 -31.49 -1.35
C ALA A 721 -32.12 -31.67 -1.52
N ALA A 722 -31.38 -30.60 -1.83
CA ALA A 722 -29.93 -30.64 -2.01
C ALA A 722 -29.17 -30.68 -0.66
N GLY A 723 -29.72 -30.07 0.39
CA GLY A 723 -29.07 -29.98 1.70
C GLY A 723 -27.75 -29.18 1.69
N VAL A 724 -27.55 -28.33 0.68
CA VAL A 724 -26.36 -27.50 0.49
C VAL A 724 -26.59 -26.13 1.09
N ARG A 725 -25.61 -25.61 1.83
CA ARG A 725 -25.64 -24.21 2.28
C ARG A 725 -25.27 -23.27 1.15
N VAL A 726 -25.90 -22.11 1.13
CA VAL A 726 -25.66 -21.08 0.12
C VAL A 726 -25.21 -19.80 0.82
N ARG A 727 -24.16 -19.19 0.27
CA ARG A 727 -23.60 -17.91 0.69
C ARG A 727 -23.70 -16.94 -0.48
N LEU A 728 -24.56 -15.93 -0.36
CA LEU A 728 -24.72 -14.89 -1.36
C LEU A 728 -23.77 -13.74 -1.02
N VAL A 729 -22.62 -13.66 -1.71
CA VAL A 729 -21.68 -12.55 -1.57
C VAL A 729 -22.17 -11.40 -2.43
N ALA A 730 -22.84 -10.44 -1.79
CA ALA A 730 -23.54 -9.35 -2.46
C ALA A 730 -22.63 -8.13 -2.67
N VAL A 731 -22.44 -7.70 -3.92
CA VAL A 731 -21.64 -6.52 -4.28
C VAL A 731 -22.51 -5.30 -4.58
N GLY A 732 -22.30 -4.21 -3.84
CA GLY A 732 -23.10 -2.99 -3.92
C GLY A 732 -22.54 -1.89 -4.82
N ASP A 733 -23.35 -0.84 -5.05
CA ASP A 733 -22.90 0.42 -5.66
C ASP A 733 -22.47 1.41 -4.56
N GLU A 734 -21.18 1.77 -4.52
CA GLU A 734 -20.62 2.75 -3.57
C GLU A 734 -21.02 4.21 -3.86
N THR A 735 -21.70 4.48 -4.98
CA THR A 735 -21.96 5.86 -5.37
C THR A 735 -22.85 6.54 -4.33
N ARG A 736 -22.26 7.51 -3.62
CA ARG A 736 -22.86 8.41 -2.60
C ARG A 736 -24.19 9.07 -3.02
N ARG A 737 -24.61 8.93 -4.27
CA ARG A 737 -25.80 9.52 -4.86
C ARG A 737 -27.10 8.82 -4.44
N TRP A 738 -27.04 7.56 -4.02
CA TRP A 738 -28.24 6.76 -3.70
C TRP A 738 -28.37 6.35 -2.22
N GLY A 739 -27.44 6.78 -1.36
CA GLY A 739 -27.31 6.29 0.01
C GLY A 739 -26.63 4.91 0.03
N ARG A 740 -25.87 4.61 1.09
CA ARG A 740 -25.34 3.25 1.30
C ARG A 740 -26.55 2.35 1.62
N VAL A 741 -27.11 1.73 0.60
CA VAL A 741 -28.04 0.61 0.77
C VAL A 741 -27.16 -0.61 1.00
N ASP A 742 -27.48 -1.41 2.01
CA ASP A 742 -26.80 -2.68 2.25
C ASP A 742 -26.89 -3.52 0.96
N PRO A 743 -25.79 -4.04 0.41
CA PRO A 743 -25.82 -4.91 -0.76
C PRO A 743 -26.80 -6.09 -0.62
N CYS A 744 -27.03 -6.57 0.61
CA CYS A 744 -27.98 -7.64 0.91
C CYS A 744 -29.45 -7.21 0.89
N ASP A 745 -29.76 -5.91 0.92
CA ASP A 745 -31.12 -5.36 0.82
C ASP A 745 -31.58 -5.17 -0.64
N VAL A 746 -30.72 -5.48 -1.62
CA VAL A 746 -31.06 -5.36 -3.05
C VAL A 746 -32.11 -6.40 -3.44
N ALA A 747 -33.06 -6.01 -4.29
CA ALA A 747 -34.23 -6.81 -4.65
C ALA A 747 -33.87 -8.28 -4.96
N GLY A 748 -34.67 -9.20 -4.42
CA GLY A 748 -34.54 -10.65 -4.59
C GLY A 748 -33.60 -11.35 -3.60
N LEU A 749 -32.56 -10.67 -3.08
CA LEU A 749 -31.65 -11.27 -2.10
C LEU A 749 -32.32 -11.50 -0.73
N PRO A 750 -33.10 -10.54 -0.17
CA PRO A 750 -33.80 -10.78 1.09
C PRO A 750 -34.76 -11.97 1.04
N GLU A 751 -35.49 -12.14 -0.07
CA GLU A 751 -36.44 -13.25 -0.26
C GLU A 751 -35.72 -14.61 -0.34
N LEU A 752 -34.53 -14.67 -0.94
CA LEU A 752 -33.70 -15.89 -0.92
C LEU A 752 -33.14 -16.16 0.48
N ALA A 753 -32.69 -15.12 1.19
CA ALA A 753 -32.14 -15.20 2.54
C ALA A 753 -33.21 -15.49 3.63
N GLU A 754 -34.50 -15.52 3.28
CA GLU A 754 -35.54 -16.06 4.17
C GLU A 754 -35.43 -17.58 4.35
N HIS A 755 -34.72 -18.28 3.45
CA HIS A 755 -34.47 -19.72 3.55
C HIS A 755 -33.35 -20.02 4.57
N PRO A 756 -33.52 -21.00 5.49
CA PRO A 756 -32.56 -21.27 6.57
C PRO A 756 -31.17 -21.76 6.12
N LEU A 757 -31.04 -22.17 4.86
CA LEU A 757 -29.76 -22.59 4.27
C LEU A 757 -29.08 -21.48 3.45
N VAL A 758 -29.67 -20.29 3.35
CA VAL A 758 -29.16 -19.19 2.52
C VAL A 758 -28.82 -18.00 3.41
N ASP A 759 -27.54 -17.66 3.46
CA ASP A 759 -27.06 -16.46 4.16
C ASP A 759 -26.54 -15.44 3.13
N CYS A 760 -26.86 -14.16 3.33
CA CYS A 760 -26.31 -13.07 2.54
C CYS A 760 -25.15 -12.40 3.28
N VAL A 761 -24.05 -12.20 2.56
CA VAL A 761 -22.78 -11.68 3.05
C VAL A 761 -22.44 -10.44 2.22
N PRO A 762 -22.54 -9.22 2.77
CA PRO A 762 -22.20 -8.02 1.99
C PRO A 762 -20.70 -7.98 1.75
N ALA A 763 -20.29 -7.68 0.52
CA ALA A 763 -18.90 -7.41 0.14
C ALA A 763 -18.64 -5.91 0.18
N ASP A 764 -17.55 -5.51 0.84
CA ASP A 764 -17.08 -4.13 0.86
C ASP A 764 -16.11 -3.92 -0.31
N ALA A 765 -16.41 -2.96 -1.18
CA ALA A 765 -15.55 -2.64 -2.31
C ALA A 765 -14.31 -1.83 -1.91
N ASP A 766 -14.27 -1.28 -0.70
CA ASP A 766 -13.07 -0.71 -0.10
C ASP A 766 -12.18 -1.78 0.60
N SER A 767 -12.72 -2.97 0.90
CA SER A 767 -12.03 -4.10 1.53
C SER A 767 -12.30 -5.45 0.82
N PRO A 768 -11.98 -5.58 -0.47
CA PRO A 768 -12.28 -6.80 -1.23
C PRO A 768 -11.50 -8.01 -0.67
N GLY A 769 -12.22 -9.10 -0.43
CA GLY A 769 -11.70 -10.37 0.06
C GLY A 769 -12.17 -10.72 1.47
N GLU A 770 -12.60 -9.74 2.26
CA GLU A 770 -13.04 -9.95 3.64
C GLU A 770 -14.28 -10.85 3.71
N ALA A 771 -15.26 -10.63 2.82
CA ALA A 771 -16.46 -11.46 2.74
C ALA A 771 -16.13 -12.90 2.34
N ALA A 772 -15.23 -13.06 1.35
CA ALA A 772 -14.72 -14.35 0.91
C ALA A 772 -14.03 -15.15 2.01
N LEU A 773 -13.12 -14.52 2.76
CA LEU A 773 -12.39 -15.17 3.86
C LEU A 773 -13.33 -15.60 4.98
N ARG A 774 -14.31 -14.77 5.33
CA ARG A 774 -15.37 -15.14 6.28
C ARG A 774 -16.15 -16.37 5.81
N VAL A 775 -16.56 -16.40 4.54
CA VAL A 775 -17.30 -17.54 3.97
C VAL A 775 -16.46 -18.82 3.99
N LEU A 776 -15.17 -18.73 3.66
CA LEU A 776 -14.25 -19.87 3.69
C LEU A 776 -14.06 -20.40 5.12
N GLY A 777 -13.84 -19.52 6.10
CA GLY A 777 -13.72 -19.89 7.51
C GLY A 777 -14.99 -20.55 8.06
N GLU A 778 -16.17 -20.02 7.73
CA GLU A 778 -17.45 -20.64 8.08
C GLU A 778 -17.65 -22.02 7.46
N ALA A 779 -17.22 -22.21 6.20
CA ALA A 779 -17.34 -23.49 5.50
C ALA A 779 -16.39 -24.55 6.08
N ARG A 780 -15.21 -24.13 6.55
CA ARG A 780 -14.21 -24.97 7.21
C ARG A 780 -14.60 -25.39 8.62
N ALA A 781 -15.35 -24.55 9.32
CA ALA A 781 -15.80 -24.80 10.70
C ALA A 781 -17.02 -25.74 10.81
N GLN A 782 -17.64 -26.11 9.68
CA GLN A 782 -18.81 -26.99 9.60
C GLN A 782 -18.40 -28.43 9.33
#